data_AF-A0A813QFS5-F1
#
_entry.id   AF-A0A813QFS5-F1
#
_cell.length_a   1.000
_cell.length_b   1.000
_cell.length_c   1.000
_cell.angle_alpha   90.00
_cell.angle_beta   90.00
_cell.angle_gamma   90.00
#
_symmetry.space_group_name_H-M   'P 1'
#
loop_
_entity.id
_entity.type
_entity.pdbx_description
1 polymer ?
#
loop_
_entity_poly.entity_id
_entity_poly.type
_entity_poly.pdbx_seq_one_letter_code
_entity_poly.pdbx_strand_id
1 'polypeptide(L)'
;MDPDVARHLFEQGGLLLILDLPRQCEFGIDMYTWKIGPKFQGIKMIPPGIHFVYYSVQDNVSNDYACRQGFFVEFNKTIQNQMLKVYRWSKEECYLVHVDLSNDDYERYRSNRYQMDDLLGQYPLDTYRQWLSLTNQLKYEWITQLQPINGHICSATVYNPTIIEPQPKAMDINSDLGNTRSSSISTWSDNMQIPKNLLEAESRLPTMTPMKEYEFRFTILNKQQPEQFENLSGRYLTKLKLDRTNELEIIIHDRYSSNVNGLLCELQFSFIIFLLGHVYDGFEQWKLILKLICYCQKAFITYPKFYCDFLQLFYFQLKEFSTENYNEHFFIDIDQNDNYIYKALENFFANIYSYNETDEENNIEQDKSDSKNYFFIMFLLPTILIISSLLLSVLSTAIFQLNPGCDLIQCANSSTGPSLFYSANNVSDHTYHVFYSSFDVLTVSIVETEIGVTPHINWEQMFAGNYTNAIVFQETPTNSYSIVLRRIMEFDDYKDTGKISETTLFSYWLNTADKYNISYSGSTSAFRIPIDEINGTLNVEIVYEGIKMRDKKFPKLSTTPTSYFLNIELKAAKLNSSRSRFAIELLTTGFSDHEPKISSSRYIDDQYTPGIFSVWQLKTPSGSLYPAHLIWKPAVYRSAGRSIEDNTLMTIYGLKNVSIDKTIDRGLIDALYRIKYPYAFNISFGRSKDGFFKKTNYTFIQITAGLGEPVLDSTKLFVTLAVTIGLGLPALVALMAIIIAVRRRYTRRAASTYEPISD
;
A
#
# COMPACT_ATOMS: atom_id res chain seq x y z
N MET A 1 17.98 -18.70 -23.66
CA MET A 1 19.07 -17.97 -24.33
C MET A 1 19.86 -18.97 -25.16
N ASP A 2 20.26 -18.57 -26.37
CA ASP A 2 21.08 -19.41 -27.25
C ASP A 2 22.48 -19.65 -26.65
N PRO A 3 23.06 -20.87 -26.74
CA PRO A 3 24.35 -21.20 -26.12
C PRO A 3 25.53 -20.34 -26.61
N ASP A 4 25.56 -19.95 -27.88
CA ASP A 4 26.66 -19.16 -28.43
C ASP A 4 26.57 -17.71 -27.92
N VAL A 5 25.33 -17.19 -27.82
CA VAL A 5 25.06 -15.88 -27.18
C VAL A 5 25.47 -15.90 -25.72
N ALA A 6 25.15 -16.97 -24.98
CA ALA A 6 25.54 -17.14 -23.58
C ALA A 6 27.06 -17.09 -23.40
N ARG A 7 27.79 -17.83 -24.24
CA ARG A 7 29.25 -17.88 -24.20
C ARG A 7 29.86 -16.52 -24.52
N HIS A 8 29.34 -15.84 -25.54
CA HIS A 8 29.80 -14.51 -25.90
C HIS A 8 29.59 -13.51 -24.76
N LEU A 9 28.42 -13.53 -24.11
CA LEU A 9 28.12 -12.67 -22.96
C LEU A 9 28.97 -13.02 -21.74
N PHE A 10 29.36 -14.28 -21.54
CA PHE A 10 30.24 -14.64 -20.43
C PHE A 10 31.69 -14.17 -20.65
N GLU A 11 32.13 -14.11 -21.91
CA GLU A 11 33.48 -13.67 -22.26
C GLU A 11 33.63 -12.15 -22.30
N GLN A 12 32.58 -11.45 -22.76
CA GLN A 12 32.59 -10.00 -22.99
C GLN A 12 31.86 -9.21 -21.90
N GLY A 13 30.93 -9.84 -21.17
CA GLY A 13 30.19 -9.21 -20.09
C GLY A 13 31.01 -9.08 -18.81
N GLY A 14 30.48 -8.27 -17.91
CA GLY A 14 31.00 -8.02 -16.58
C GLY A 14 30.87 -9.25 -15.69
N LEU A 15 31.87 -9.40 -14.82
CA LEU A 15 31.94 -10.43 -13.79
C LEU A 15 32.04 -9.75 -12.42
N LEU A 16 31.04 -9.95 -11.57
CA LEU A 16 31.05 -9.49 -10.18
C LEU A 16 31.28 -10.69 -9.28
N LEU A 17 32.41 -10.74 -8.58
CA LEU A 17 32.68 -11.77 -7.57
C LEU A 17 32.35 -11.23 -6.18
N ILE A 18 31.62 -12.02 -5.41
CA ILE A 18 31.20 -11.74 -4.04
C ILE A 18 31.76 -12.84 -3.14
N LEU A 19 32.80 -12.50 -2.37
CA LEU A 19 33.55 -13.44 -1.54
C LEU A 19 33.10 -13.36 -0.08
N ASP A 20 33.09 -14.52 0.58
CA ASP A 20 32.86 -14.67 2.02
C ASP A 20 31.51 -14.15 2.53
N LEU A 21 30.52 -13.94 1.64
CA LEU A 21 29.19 -13.48 2.03
C LEU A 21 28.49 -14.48 2.96
N PRO A 22 27.83 -14.03 4.05
CA PRO A 22 27.16 -14.92 4.99
C PRO A 22 26.11 -15.81 4.32
N ARG A 23 25.94 -17.01 4.88
CA ARG A 23 24.86 -17.93 4.46
C ARG A 23 23.50 -17.28 4.74
N GLN A 24 22.50 -17.58 3.91
CA GLN A 24 21.14 -17.03 4.02
C GLN A 24 21.12 -15.50 3.88
N CYS A 25 21.37 -15.03 2.67
CA CYS A 25 21.31 -13.63 2.32
C CYS A 25 20.31 -13.44 1.16
N GLU A 26 19.56 -12.35 1.19
CA GLU A 26 18.94 -11.83 -0.03
C GLU A 26 19.98 -10.97 -0.75
N PHE A 27 20.20 -11.27 -2.03
CA PHE A 27 21.14 -10.53 -2.87
C PHE A 27 20.40 -10.09 -4.13
N GLY A 28 20.59 -8.85 -4.54
CA GLY A 28 20.01 -8.30 -5.74
C GLY A 28 20.99 -7.47 -6.54
N ILE A 29 20.73 -7.42 -7.84
CA ILE A 29 21.38 -6.50 -8.77
C ILE A 29 20.28 -5.89 -9.62
N ASP A 30 20.24 -4.57 -9.66
CA ASP A 30 19.24 -3.79 -10.40
C ASP A 30 17.81 -4.24 -10.05
N MET A 31 17.00 -4.60 -11.04
CA MET A 31 15.57 -4.90 -10.87
C MET A 31 15.28 -6.32 -10.36
N TYR A 32 16.30 -7.12 -10.00
CA TYR A 32 16.09 -8.51 -9.59
C TYR A 32 16.76 -8.84 -8.26
N THR A 33 16.06 -9.61 -7.42
CA THR A 33 16.54 -10.09 -6.12
C THR A 33 16.39 -11.61 -6.02
N TRP A 34 17.37 -12.28 -5.42
CA TRP A 34 17.34 -13.71 -5.12
C TRP A 34 17.60 -13.96 -3.63
N LYS A 35 17.10 -15.10 -3.13
CA LYS A 35 17.68 -15.75 -1.95
C LYS A 35 18.83 -16.62 -2.40
N ILE A 36 20.06 -16.29 -2.00
CA ILE A 36 21.24 -16.98 -2.51
C ILE A 36 21.52 -18.29 -1.79
N GLY A 37 22.00 -19.28 -2.55
CA GLY A 37 22.44 -20.57 -2.04
C GLY A 37 23.85 -20.53 -1.42
N PRO A 38 24.26 -21.56 -0.67
CA PRO A 38 25.51 -21.57 0.09
C PRO A 38 26.80 -21.60 -0.75
N LYS A 39 26.68 -21.82 -2.06
CA LYS A 39 27.80 -21.86 -3.02
C LYS A 39 27.91 -20.60 -3.87
N PHE A 40 27.01 -19.63 -3.70
CA PHE A 40 26.98 -18.42 -4.50
C PHE A 40 28.27 -17.61 -4.29
N GLN A 41 28.91 -17.21 -5.38
CA GLN A 41 30.14 -16.41 -5.37
C GLN A 41 30.09 -15.20 -6.31
N GLY A 42 28.92 -14.86 -6.86
CA GLY A 42 28.79 -13.68 -7.69
C GLY A 42 27.88 -13.82 -8.90
N ILE A 43 27.96 -12.84 -9.81
CA ILE A 43 27.13 -12.73 -11.01
C ILE A 43 27.99 -12.58 -12.26
N LYS A 44 27.62 -13.30 -13.32
CA LYS A 44 28.24 -13.27 -14.65
C LYS A 44 27.33 -12.64 -15.70
N MET A 45 27.91 -12.26 -16.83
CA MET A 45 27.22 -11.71 -18.00
C MET A 45 26.59 -10.33 -17.77
N ILE A 46 27.17 -9.52 -16.88
CA ILE A 46 26.65 -8.19 -16.55
C ILE A 46 26.91 -7.24 -17.74
N PRO A 47 25.91 -6.54 -18.31
CA PRO A 47 26.17 -5.58 -19.36
C PRO A 47 27.15 -4.46 -18.92
N PRO A 48 27.91 -3.83 -19.83
CA PRO A 48 28.67 -2.63 -19.48
C PRO A 48 27.75 -1.49 -19.07
N GLY A 49 28.11 -0.76 -18.02
CA GLY A 49 27.30 0.33 -17.47
C GLY A 49 27.36 0.39 -15.95
N ILE A 50 26.47 1.20 -15.38
CA ILE A 50 26.31 1.34 -13.94
C ILE A 50 25.22 0.38 -13.47
N HIS A 51 25.51 -0.32 -12.38
CA HIS A 51 24.61 -1.28 -11.74
C HIS A 51 24.52 -0.99 -10.25
N PHE A 52 23.36 -1.27 -9.66
CA PHE A 52 23.16 -1.15 -8.22
C PHE A 52 23.06 -2.53 -7.60
N VAL A 53 24.02 -2.85 -6.74
CA VAL A 53 24.07 -4.11 -6.01
C VAL A 53 23.58 -3.87 -4.60
N TYR A 54 22.67 -4.72 -4.14
CA TYR A 54 22.11 -4.60 -2.79
C TYR A 54 21.87 -5.97 -2.17
N TYR A 55 21.87 -6.03 -0.86
CA TYR A 55 21.76 -7.26 -0.12
C TYR A 55 21.24 -7.03 1.31
N SER A 56 20.65 -8.08 1.88
CA SER A 56 20.20 -8.14 3.26
C SER A 56 20.60 -9.47 3.87
N VAL A 57 21.42 -9.43 4.92
CA VAL A 57 21.86 -10.64 5.64
C VAL A 57 20.75 -11.06 6.59
N GLN A 58 20.40 -12.34 6.61
CA GLN A 58 19.44 -12.88 7.58
C GLN A 58 20.13 -13.09 8.93
N ASP A 59 19.50 -12.65 10.01
CA ASP A 59 19.97 -12.94 11.35
C ASP A 59 19.61 -14.38 11.74
N ASN A 60 20.60 -15.12 12.23
CA ASN A 60 20.45 -16.52 12.63
C ASN A 60 19.56 -16.71 13.86
N VAL A 61 19.35 -15.66 14.67
CA VAL A 61 18.56 -15.74 15.92
C VAL A 61 17.09 -15.39 15.67
N SER A 62 16.82 -14.24 15.04
CA SER A 62 15.47 -13.75 14.78
C SER A 62 14.82 -14.33 13.52
N ASN A 63 15.61 -14.93 12.60
CA ASN A 63 15.18 -15.26 11.23
C ASN A 63 14.70 -14.04 10.41
N ASP A 64 14.88 -12.81 10.91
CA ASP A 64 14.56 -11.58 10.19
C ASP A 64 15.74 -11.13 9.33
N TYR A 65 15.47 -10.37 8.27
CA TYR A 65 16.50 -9.76 7.44
C TYR A 65 16.98 -8.45 8.07
N ALA A 66 18.30 -8.27 8.13
CA ALA A 66 18.92 -7.02 8.52
C ALA A 66 18.59 -5.89 7.53
N CYS A 67 18.90 -4.66 7.95
CA CYS A 67 18.78 -3.46 7.11
C CYS A 67 19.43 -3.70 5.75
N ARG A 68 18.77 -3.24 4.69
CA ARG A 68 19.25 -3.42 3.33
C ARG A 68 20.47 -2.55 3.11
N GLN A 69 21.50 -3.16 2.56
CA GLN A 69 22.75 -2.51 2.23
C GLN A 69 22.99 -2.58 0.73
N GLY A 70 23.79 -1.66 0.18
CA GLY A 70 24.12 -1.68 -1.23
C GLY A 70 25.23 -0.72 -1.61
N PHE A 71 25.62 -0.80 -2.88
CA PHE A 71 26.63 0.05 -3.51
C PHE A 71 26.41 0.09 -5.02
N PHE A 72 26.82 1.18 -5.65
CA PHE A 72 26.89 1.26 -7.11
C PHE A 72 28.22 0.72 -7.62
N VAL A 73 28.18 0.05 -8.76
CA VAL A 73 29.36 -0.48 -9.45
C VAL A 73 29.29 -0.14 -10.93
N GLU A 74 30.42 0.28 -11.50
CA GLU A 74 30.54 0.56 -12.93
C GLU A 74 31.40 -0.51 -13.62
N PHE A 75 30.84 -1.11 -14.67
CA PHE A 75 31.53 -2.01 -15.59
C PHE A 75 31.85 -1.27 -16.88
N ASN A 76 33.11 -0.88 -17.05
CA ASN A 76 33.55 -0.13 -18.22
C ASN A 76 34.38 -1.00 -19.16
N LYS A 77 33.87 -1.19 -20.39
CA LYS A 77 34.56 -1.96 -21.43
C LYS A 77 35.78 -1.23 -22.02
N THR A 78 35.81 0.10 -21.96
CA THR A 78 36.87 0.91 -22.60
C THR A 78 38.09 1.08 -21.70
N ILE A 79 37.93 0.89 -20.39
CA ILE A 79 39.02 0.99 -19.41
C ILE A 79 39.51 -0.41 -19.08
N GLN A 80 40.83 -0.59 -19.07
CA GLN A 80 41.45 -1.86 -18.72
C GLN A 80 41.06 -2.29 -17.30
N ASN A 81 40.80 -3.59 -17.13
CA ASN A 81 40.51 -4.22 -15.84
C ASN A 81 39.23 -3.73 -15.12
N GLN A 82 38.28 -3.13 -15.84
CA GLN A 82 37.00 -2.71 -15.24
C GLN A 82 35.81 -3.62 -15.52
N MET A 83 36.01 -4.69 -16.30
CA MET A 83 34.95 -5.68 -16.56
C MET A 83 34.89 -6.79 -15.49
N LEU A 84 35.82 -6.84 -14.54
CA LEU A 84 35.76 -7.74 -13.39
C LEU A 84 35.90 -6.91 -12.11
N LYS A 85 34.99 -7.13 -11.17
CA LYS A 85 34.93 -6.46 -9.87
C LYS A 85 34.82 -7.50 -8.76
N VAL A 86 35.53 -7.29 -7.66
CA VAL A 86 35.57 -8.23 -6.54
C VAL A 86 35.21 -7.49 -5.27
N TYR A 87 34.24 -8.02 -4.55
CA TYR A 87 33.85 -7.55 -3.22
C TYR A 87 33.99 -8.69 -2.22
N ARG A 88 34.38 -8.37 -0.99
CA ARG A 88 34.53 -9.34 0.10
C ARG A 88 33.77 -8.88 1.33
N TRP A 89 33.09 -9.80 1.98
CA TRP A 89 32.40 -9.54 3.24
C TRP A 89 33.40 -9.27 4.37
N SER A 90 33.28 -8.12 5.03
CA SER A 90 33.98 -7.83 6.27
C SER A 90 33.11 -8.18 7.47
N LYS A 91 33.62 -9.04 8.36
CA LYS A 91 32.93 -9.39 9.61
C LYS A 91 32.96 -8.28 10.65
N GLU A 92 33.99 -7.43 10.60
CA GLU A 92 34.16 -6.32 11.55
C GLU A 92 33.18 -5.19 11.23
N GLU A 93 33.12 -4.84 9.95
CA GLU A 93 32.31 -3.74 9.45
C GLU A 93 30.87 -4.14 9.10
N CYS A 94 30.62 -5.45 8.97
CA CYS A 94 29.30 -6.02 8.62
C CYS A 94 28.75 -5.53 7.26
N TYR A 95 29.63 -5.30 6.29
CA TYR A 95 29.28 -5.00 4.89
C TYR A 95 30.31 -5.54 3.88
N LEU A 96 29.95 -5.52 2.59
CA LEU A 96 30.80 -5.89 1.46
C LEU A 96 31.78 -4.77 1.10
N VAL A 97 33.08 -5.04 1.16
CA VAL A 97 34.16 -4.09 0.83
C VAL A 97 34.71 -4.37 -0.57
N HIS A 98 34.95 -3.32 -1.37
CA HIS A 98 35.60 -3.46 -2.68
C HIS A 98 37.06 -3.91 -2.51
N VAL A 99 37.50 -4.87 -3.32
CA VAL A 99 38.87 -5.37 -3.33
C VAL A 99 39.58 -4.84 -4.57
N ASP A 100 40.54 -3.95 -4.38
CA ASP A 100 41.40 -3.48 -5.46
C ASP A 100 42.32 -4.62 -5.93
N LEU A 101 42.26 -4.92 -7.22
CA LEU A 101 43.02 -6.03 -7.81
C LEU A 101 44.33 -5.54 -8.43
N SER A 102 45.40 -6.28 -8.18
CA SER A 102 46.61 -6.21 -9.01
C SER A 102 46.33 -6.75 -10.42
N ASN A 103 47.14 -6.39 -11.40
CA ASN A 103 47.01 -6.94 -12.77
C ASN A 103 47.10 -8.48 -12.78
N ASP A 104 47.98 -9.05 -11.96
CA ASP A 104 48.15 -10.49 -11.86
C ASP A 104 46.92 -11.18 -11.24
N ASP A 105 46.35 -10.60 -10.19
CA ASP A 105 45.13 -11.11 -9.57
C ASP A 105 43.94 -11.02 -10.54
N TYR A 106 43.84 -9.91 -11.27
CA TYR A 106 42.81 -9.72 -12.29
C TYR A 106 42.89 -10.81 -13.36
N GLU A 107 44.07 -11.06 -13.93
CA GLU A 107 44.26 -12.11 -14.94
C GLU A 107 44.03 -13.51 -14.37
N ARG A 108 44.39 -13.75 -13.10
CA ARG A 108 44.10 -15.02 -12.42
C ARG A 108 42.60 -15.27 -12.30
N TYR A 109 41.81 -14.30 -11.83
CA TYR A 109 40.36 -14.45 -11.74
C TYR A 109 39.71 -14.53 -13.11
N ARG A 110 40.18 -13.72 -14.07
CA ARG A 110 39.68 -13.72 -15.45
C ARG A 110 39.90 -15.06 -16.12
N SER A 111 41.09 -15.66 -16.02
CA SER A 111 41.40 -16.96 -16.62
C SER A 111 40.64 -18.11 -15.95
N ASN A 112 40.46 -18.05 -14.63
CA ASN A 112 39.72 -19.06 -13.87
C ASN A 112 38.20 -18.98 -13.96
N ARG A 113 37.63 -17.98 -14.67
CA ARG A 113 36.17 -17.76 -14.75
C ARG A 113 35.36 -19.01 -15.11
N TYR A 114 35.85 -19.85 -16.02
CA TYR A 114 35.16 -21.07 -16.45
C TYR A 114 35.09 -22.14 -15.36
N GLN A 115 36.05 -22.19 -14.43
CA GLN A 115 36.01 -23.11 -13.30
C GLN A 115 35.02 -22.65 -12.22
N MET A 116 34.72 -21.35 -12.19
CA MET A 116 33.78 -20.74 -11.26
C MET A 116 32.34 -20.71 -11.81
N ASP A 117 32.10 -21.20 -13.02
CA ASP A 117 30.84 -20.99 -13.74
C ASP A 117 29.60 -21.50 -12.97
N ASP A 118 29.76 -22.63 -12.26
CA ASP A 118 28.73 -23.27 -11.41
C ASP A 118 28.44 -22.49 -10.11
N LEU A 119 29.31 -21.54 -9.75
CA LEU A 119 29.21 -20.72 -8.53
C LEU A 119 28.62 -19.32 -8.82
N LEU A 120 28.39 -19.01 -10.10
CA LEU A 120 27.99 -17.67 -10.57
C LEU A 120 26.55 -17.67 -11.08
N GLY A 121 25.74 -16.75 -10.53
CA GLY A 121 24.41 -16.46 -11.04
C GLY A 121 24.45 -15.73 -12.38
N GLN A 122 23.47 -15.99 -13.24
CA GLN A 122 23.34 -15.27 -14.51
C GLN A 122 22.68 -13.90 -14.28
N TYR A 123 23.22 -12.84 -14.88
CA TYR A 123 22.55 -11.54 -14.89
C TYR A 123 21.17 -11.61 -15.59
N PRO A 124 20.10 -11.04 -14.99
CA PRO A 124 18.72 -11.11 -15.47
C PRO A 124 18.51 -10.13 -16.64
N LEU A 125 18.84 -10.57 -17.85
CA LEU A 125 18.75 -9.75 -19.06
C LEU A 125 17.32 -9.31 -19.39
N ASP A 126 16.31 -10.04 -18.93
CA ASP A 126 14.89 -9.74 -19.18
C ASP A 126 14.48 -8.40 -18.56
N THR A 127 15.07 -8.03 -17.43
CA THR A 127 14.81 -6.76 -16.73
C THR A 127 15.80 -5.66 -17.10
N TYR A 128 16.79 -5.92 -17.97
CA TYR A 128 17.84 -4.95 -18.29
C TYR A 128 17.29 -3.69 -18.98
N ARG A 129 16.28 -3.83 -19.85
CA ARG A 129 15.63 -2.68 -20.50
C ARG A 129 14.93 -1.76 -19.51
N GLN A 130 14.34 -2.35 -18.47
CA GLN A 130 13.71 -1.60 -17.39
C GLN A 130 14.78 -0.83 -16.59
N TRP A 131 15.88 -1.49 -16.22
CA TRP A 131 17.01 -0.83 -15.57
C TRP A 131 17.52 0.37 -16.37
N LEU A 132 17.80 0.20 -17.67
CA LEU A 132 18.28 1.30 -18.54
C LEU A 132 17.31 2.48 -18.61
N SER A 133 16.00 2.21 -18.56
CA SER A 133 14.98 3.27 -18.57
C SER A 133 15.01 4.15 -17.31
N LEU A 134 15.49 3.60 -16.18
CA LEU A 134 15.57 4.27 -14.89
C LEU A 134 16.96 4.86 -14.59
N THR A 135 17.98 4.54 -15.38
CA THR A 135 19.38 4.91 -15.10
C THR A 135 20.11 5.62 -16.23
N ASN A 136 19.39 6.04 -17.28
CA ASN A 136 20.00 6.68 -18.46
C ASN A 136 20.71 8.03 -18.23
N GLN A 137 20.50 8.71 -17.09
CA GLN A 137 21.18 9.95 -16.69
C GLN A 137 22.23 9.71 -15.59
N LEU A 138 22.32 8.49 -15.04
CA LEU A 138 23.30 8.17 -14.01
C LEU A 138 24.71 8.25 -14.59
N LYS A 139 25.60 8.95 -13.88
CA LYS A 139 27.02 9.01 -14.17
C LYS A 139 27.81 8.71 -12.91
N TYR A 140 28.80 7.84 -13.01
CA TYR A 140 29.56 7.39 -11.86
C TYR A 140 30.26 8.55 -11.13
N GLU A 141 30.76 9.54 -11.87
CA GLU A 141 31.34 10.78 -11.33
C GLU A 141 30.39 11.54 -10.38
N TRP A 142 29.10 11.59 -10.68
CA TRP A 142 28.13 12.27 -9.84
C TRP A 142 27.63 11.39 -8.70
N ILE A 143 27.51 10.07 -8.94
CA ILE A 143 27.17 9.10 -7.88
C ILE A 143 28.20 9.15 -6.75
N THR A 144 29.51 9.16 -7.06
CA THR A 144 30.56 9.24 -6.03
C THR A 144 30.49 10.53 -5.22
N GLN A 145 29.91 11.59 -5.76
CA GLN A 145 29.70 12.84 -5.05
C GLN A 145 28.43 12.82 -4.18
N LEU A 146 27.42 12.01 -4.52
CA LEU A 146 26.12 11.89 -3.82
C LEU A 146 26.09 10.82 -2.72
N GLN A 147 26.69 9.65 -2.98
CA GLN A 147 26.69 8.53 -2.04
C GLN A 147 27.52 8.82 -0.78
N PRO A 148 27.43 8.03 0.30
CA PRO A 148 28.27 8.21 1.49
C PRO A 148 29.77 8.10 1.20
N ILE A 149 30.64 8.58 2.12
CA ILE A 149 32.10 8.68 1.85
C ILE A 149 32.70 7.29 1.64
N ASN A 150 32.22 6.33 2.42
CA ASN A 150 32.60 4.93 2.31
C ASN A 150 31.94 4.21 1.12
N GLY A 151 31.04 4.86 0.38
CA GLY A 151 30.31 4.27 -0.75
C GLY A 151 29.22 3.26 -0.36
N HIS A 152 28.97 3.06 0.94
CA HIS A 152 27.98 2.12 1.45
C HIS A 152 26.63 2.79 1.67
N ILE A 153 25.62 2.25 1.00
CA ILE A 153 24.24 2.73 1.06
C ILE A 153 23.48 1.80 2.00
N CYS A 154 22.89 2.32 3.06
CA CYS A 154 22.13 1.54 4.04
C CYS A 154 20.71 2.10 4.19
N SER A 155 19.71 1.22 4.32
CA SER A 155 18.31 1.61 4.53
C SER A 155 18.07 2.25 5.90
N ALA A 156 18.97 2.04 6.86
CA ALA A 156 18.89 2.65 8.18
C ALA A 156 20.06 3.60 8.41
N THR A 157 19.77 4.75 9.04
CA THR A 157 20.77 5.71 9.47
C THR A 157 21.63 5.11 10.57
N VAL A 158 22.96 5.21 10.41
CA VAL A 158 23.92 4.74 11.40
C VAL A 158 24.22 5.86 12.39
N TYR A 159 24.06 5.61 13.68
CA TYR A 159 24.25 6.59 14.76
C TYR A 159 25.41 6.24 15.67
N ASN A 160 26.13 7.27 16.13
CA ASN A 160 27.05 7.19 17.25
C ASN A 160 26.32 7.58 18.55
N PRO A 161 26.20 6.68 19.54
CA PRO A 161 25.67 7.03 20.84
C PRO A 161 26.73 7.82 21.62
N THR A 162 26.44 9.10 21.90
CA THR A 162 27.26 9.88 22.84
C THR A 162 26.74 9.62 24.25
N ILE A 163 27.49 8.87 25.05
CA ILE A 163 27.17 8.67 26.47
C ILE A 163 27.58 9.94 27.21
N ILE A 164 26.62 10.65 27.79
CA ILE A 164 26.91 11.71 28.74
C ILE A 164 27.33 11.02 30.04
N GLU A 165 28.63 10.97 30.32
CA GLU A 165 29.09 10.58 31.65
C GLU A 165 28.56 11.60 32.66
N PRO A 166 27.88 11.16 33.74
CA PRO A 166 27.47 12.08 34.78
C PRO A 166 28.73 12.70 35.40
N GLN A 167 28.93 14.00 35.17
CA GLN A 167 29.97 14.77 35.83
C GLN A 167 29.88 14.52 37.35
N PRO A 168 30.96 14.07 38.00
CA PRO A 168 30.95 13.92 39.45
C PRO A 168 30.73 15.32 40.05
N LYS A 169 29.61 15.49 40.75
CA LYS A 169 29.43 16.65 41.63
C LYS A 169 30.65 16.71 42.55
N ALA A 170 31.30 17.87 42.60
CA ALA A 170 32.41 18.13 43.51
C ALA A 170 32.05 17.63 44.91
N MET A 171 32.75 16.59 45.35
CA MET A 171 32.63 16.03 46.68
C MET A 171 33.38 16.98 47.60
N ASP A 172 32.69 17.58 48.57
CA ASP A 172 33.31 18.32 49.66
C ASP A 172 34.34 17.40 50.35
N ILE A 173 35.60 17.83 50.29
CA ILE A 173 36.71 17.19 50.98
C ILE A 173 36.54 17.47 52.47
N ASN A 174 36.01 16.50 53.21
CA ASN A 174 36.29 16.30 54.64
C ASN A 174 35.78 14.93 55.09
N SER A 175 36.64 13.91 55.05
CA SER A 175 36.74 12.88 56.09
C SER A 175 37.90 11.93 55.80
N ASP A 176 38.93 12.08 56.63
CA ASP A 176 39.80 11.09 57.24
C ASP A 176 40.05 9.72 56.58
N LEU A 177 41.36 9.51 56.39
CA LEU A 177 42.13 8.26 56.37
C LEU A 177 41.40 6.97 56.75
N GLY A 178 41.51 5.95 55.89
CA GLY A 178 41.33 4.56 56.31
C GLY A 178 41.25 3.50 55.21
N ASN A 179 42.41 3.04 54.75
CA ASN A 179 42.75 1.64 54.44
C ASN A 179 42.00 0.81 53.36
N THR A 180 42.84 0.01 52.70
CA THR A 180 42.62 -1.30 52.05
C THR A 180 42.04 -1.41 50.63
N ARG A 181 42.90 -1.94 49.76
CA ARG A 181 42.61 -2.57 48.47
C ARG A 181 41.72 -3.81 48.66
N SER A 182 40.63 -3.90 47.89
CA SER A 182 40.14 -5.18 47.37
C SER A 182 39.21 -4.94 46.18
N SER A 183 39.48 -5.69 45.12
CA SER A 183 38.67 -5.89 43.93
C SER A 183 37.21 -6.22 44.22
N SER A 184 36.29 -5.59 43.49
CA SER A 184 34.97 -6.17 43.20
C SER A 184 34.35 -5.50 41.98
N ILE A 185 34.10 -6.30 40.96
CA ILE A 185 33.04 -6.15 39.96
C ILE A 185 31.83 -5.43 40.59
N SER A 186 31.51 -4.23 40.11
CA SER A 186 30.28 -3.53 40.48
C SER A 186 29.21 -3.79 39.43
N THR A 187 28.35 -4.74 39.78
CA THR A 187 26.96 -4.91 39.36
C THR A 187 26.29 -3.59 38.97
N TRP A 188 25.88 -3.47 37.71
CA TRP A 188 25.03 -2.40 37.19
C TRP A 188 23.57 -2.53 37.65
N SER A 189 23.30 -2.61 38.95
CA SER A 189 21.92 -2.92 39.40
C SER A 189 21.34 -2.19 40.61
N ASP A 190 22.05 -1.37 41.37
CA ASP A 190 21.50 -0.90 42.67
C ASP A 190 21.29 0.61 42.86
N ASN A 191 21.51 1.47 41.85
CA ASN A 191 21.32 2.93 42.03
C ASN A 191 20.62 3.67 40.86
N MET A 192 19.80 2.98 40.06
CA MET A 192 19.03 3.67 39.01
C MET A 192 17.70 4.18 39.58
N GLN A 193 17.72 5.39 40.15
CA GLN A 193 16.49 6.08 40.55
C GLN A 193 15.60 6.30 39.33
N ILE A 194 14.33 5.86 39.41
CA ILE A 194 13.31 6.11 38.38
C ILE A 194 13.23 7.63 38.14
N PRO A 195 13.33 8.11 36.89
CA PRO A 195 13.22 9.53 36.58
C PRO A 195 11.91 10.10 37.13
N LYS A 196 11.95 11.28 37.76
CA LYS A 196 10.77 11.88 38.39
C LYS A 196 9.77 12.42 37.37
N ASN A 197 10.24 12.71 36.15
CA ASN A 197 9.43 13.21 35.05
C ASN A 197 10.08 12.85 33.71
N LEU A 198 9.32 13.06 32.63
CA LEU A 198 9.74 12.77 31.26
C LEU A 198 11.00 13.55 30.84
N LEU A 199 11.14 14.80 31.27
CA LEU A 199 12.28 15.65 30.93
C LEU A 199 13.60 15.11 31.52
N GLU A 200 13.55 14.58 32.74
CA GLU A 200 14.68 13.91 33.39
C GLU A 200 14.96 12.54 32.77
N ALA A 201 13.93 11.86 32.25
CA ALA A 201 14.13 10.62 31.51
C ALA A 201 14.82 10.88 30.17
N GLU A 202 14.38 11.91 29.44
CA GLU A 202 14.93 12.33 28.15
C GLU A 202 16.38 12.82 28.28
N SER A 203 16.71 13.57 29.34
CA SER A 203 18.08 14.06 29.57
C SER A 203 19.08 12.95 29.92
N ARG A 204 18.60 11.76 30.28
CA ARG A 204 19.41 10.57 30.54
C ARG A 204 19.57 9.65 29.32
N LEU A 205 18.86 9.93 28.22
CA LEU A 205 19.02 9.17 26.99
C LEU A 205 20.33 9.56 26.30
N PRO A 206 21.06 8.60 25.68
CA PRO A 206 22.24 8.92 24.90
C PRO A 206 21.85 9.78 23.70
N THR A 207 22.63 10.83 23.45
CA THR A 207 22.45 11.64 22.24
C THR A 207 22.94 10.84 21.05
N MET A 208 22.02 10.49 20.15
CA MET A 208 22.33 9.78 18.90
C MET A 208 22.66 10.80 17.82
N THR A 209 23.93 10.89 17.43
CA THR A 209 24.36 11.72 16.29
C THR A 209 24.67 10.85 15.08
N PRO A 210 24.12 11.14 13.89
CA PRO A 210 24.43 10.36 12.68
C PRO A 210 25.94 10.32 12.40
N MET A 211 26.42 9.19 11.89
CA MET A 211 27.81 9.04 11.48
C MET A 211 28.03 9.68 10.12
N LYS A 212 28.86 10.73 10.05
CA LYS A 212 29.16 11.48 8.82
C LYS A 212 29.62 10.62 7.64
N GLU A 213 30.31 9.51 7.91
CA GLU A 213 30.81 8.61 6.87
C GLU A 213 29.69 7.90 6.09
N TYR A 214 28.51 7.75 6.71
CA TYR A 214 27.30 7.11 6.18
C TYR A 214 26.25 8.12 5.69
N GLU A 215 26.48 9.43 5.87
CA GLU A 215 25.54 10.46 5.42
C GLU A 215 25.59 10.63 3.89
N PHE A 216 24.41 10.64 3.28
CA PHE A 216 24.26 11.02 1.87
C PHE A 216 24.60 12.49 1.67
N ARG A 217 25.36 12.77 0.62
CA ARG A 217 25.79 14.13 0.24
C ARG A 217 24.86 14.71 -0.81
N PHE A 218 23.58 14.71 -0.51
CA PHE A 218 22.56 15.30 -1.39
C PHE A 218 22.72 16.81 -1.53
N THR A 219 22.24 17.34 -2.65
CA THR A 219 22.11 18.79 -2.82
C THR A 219 21.14 19.32 -1.79
N ILE A 220 21.57 20.32 -1.01
CA ILE A 220 20.74 20.94 0.01
C ILE A 220 19.71 21.84 -0.68
N LEU A 221 18.48 21.34 -0.78
CA LEU A 221 17.33 22.08 -1.32
C LEU A 221 16.59 22.72 -0.14
N ASN A 222 16.59 24.07 -0.13
CA ASN A 222 16.31 24.93 1.01
C ASN A 222 15.13 24.46 1.89
N LYS A 223 15.42 23.79 3.03
CA LYS A 223 14.49 23.66 4.16
C LYS A 223 14.48 25.01 4.89
N GLN A 224 13.72 25.95 4.33
CA GLN A 224 13.42 27.30 4.84
C GLN A 224 14.20 27.69 6.12
N GLN A 225 15.43 28.19 5.97
CA GLN A 225 16.07 28.90 7.08
C GLN A 225 15.51 30.33 7.13
N PRO A 226 14.83 30.75 8.22
CA PRO A 226 14.19 32.07 8.33
C PRO A 226 15.18 33.25 8.18
N GLU A 227 16.43 33.04 8.57
CA GLU A 227 17.45 34.08 8.74
C GLU A 227 17.84 34.77 7.42
N GLN A 228 17.76 34.08 6.28
CA GLN A 228 18.10 34.67 4.97
C GLN A 228 17.01 35.62 4.42
N PHE A 229 15.83 35.63 5.02
CA PHE A 229 14.67 36.38 4.50
C PHE A 229 14.28 37.60 5.34
N GLU A 230 15.00 37.87 6.44
CA GLU A 230 14.67 38.98 7.36
C GLU A 230 14.79 40.38 6.72
N ASN A 231 15.58 40.53 5.64
CA ASN A 231 15.87 41.82 5.01
C ASN A 231 15.31 42.01 3.58
N LEU A 232 14.45 41.10 3.09
CA LEU A 232 13.94 41.14 1.72
C LEU A 232 12.49 41.64 1.65
N SER A 233 12.19 42.49 0.67
CA SER A 233 10.83 42.98 0.42
C SER A 233 9.87 41.81 0.14
N GLY A 234 8.68 41.83 0.72
CA GLY A 234 7.64 40.81 0.51
C GLY A 234 7.32 40.54 -0.97
N ARG A 235 7.40 41.56 -1.84
CA ARG A 235 7.21 41.41 -3.29
C ARG A 235 8.33 40.57 -3.93
N TYR A 236 9.57 40.73 -3.48
CA TYR A 236 10.71 39.97 -3.96
C TYR A 236 10.67 38.53 -3.44
N LEU A 237 10.26 38.32 -2.18
CA LEU A 237 10.02 37.00 -1.59
C LEU A 237 8.95 36.21 -2.35
N THR A 238 7.82 36.84 -2.68
CA THR A 238 6.76 36.20 -3.48
C THR A 238 7.27 35.83 -4.87
N LYS A 239 8.07 36.69 -5.52
CA LYS A 239 8.65 36.40 -6.83
C LYS A 239 9.59 35.18 -6.80
N LEU A 240 10.44 35.07 -5.78
CA LEU A 240 11.34 33.91 -5.60
C LEU A 240 10.60 32.61 -5.26
N LYS A 241 9.42 32.70 -4.62
CA LYS A 241 8.58 31.53 -4.32
C LYS A 241 7.77 31.04 -5.53
N LEU A 242 7.42 31.93 -6.45
CA LEU A 242 6.66 31.60 -7.67
C LEU A 242 7.56 31.03 -8.78
N ASP A 243 8.79 31.55 -8.91
CA ASP A 243 9.76 31.08 -9.91
C ASP A 243 11.12 30.81 -9.25
N ARG A 244 11.46 29.52 -9.16
CA ARG A 244 12.72 29.04 -8.55
C ARG A 244 13.86 28.88 -9.56
N THR A 245 13.72 29.42 -10.79
CA THR A 245 14.75 29.30 -11.83
C THR A 245 16.13 29.79 -11.37
N ASN A 246 16.20 30.89 -10.61
CA ASN A 246 17.48 31.38 -10.08
C ASN A 246 18.15 30.39 -9.10
N GLU A 247 17.35 29.71 -8.27
CA GLU A 247 17.87 28.69 -7.35
C GLU A 247 18.41 27.48 -8.12
N LEU A 248 17.68 27.05 -9.15
CA LEU A 248 18.11 26.00 -10.07
C LEU A 248 19.45 26.35 -10.74
N GLU A 249 19.61 27.58 -11.25
CA GLU A 249 20.84 28.04 -11.89
C GLU A 249 22.04 28.03 -10.93
N ILE A 250 21.86 28.47 -9.68
CA ILE A 250 22.90 28.44 -8.64
C ILE A 250 23.32 26.99 -8.36
N ILE A 251 22.35 26.08 -8.17
CA ILE A 251 22.64 24.66 -7.92
C ILE A 251 23.41 24.03 -9.08
N ILE A 252 22.97 24.30 -10.31
CA ILE A 252 23.62 23.75 -11.52
C ILE A 252 25.07 24.27 -11.63
N HIS A 253 25.28 25.55 -11.38
CA HIS A 253 26.60 26.16 -11.41
C HIS A 253 27.52 25.58 -10.33
N ASP A 254 27.09 25.61 -9.07
CA ASP A 254 27.93 25.31 -7.91
C ASP A 254 28.16 23.81 -7.72
N ARG A 255 27.13 22.99 -7.92
CA ARG A 255 27.18 21.55 -7.67
C ARG A 255 27.58 20.78 -8.94
N TYR A 256 27.08 21.19 -10.10
CA TYR A 256 27.12 20.37 -11.32
C TYR A 256 27.96 20.95 -12.45
N SER A 257 28.85 21.90 -12.15
CA SER A 257 29.77 22.51 -13.13
C SER A 257 29.03 23.03 -14.37
N SER A 258 27.88 23.67 -14.15
CA SER A 258 26.98 24.18 -15.18
C SER A 258 26.32 23.11 -16.07
N ASN A 259 26.37 21.83 -15.67
CA ASN A 259 25.69 20.74 -16.36
C ASN A 259 24.33 20.44 -15.75
N VAL A 260 23.26 20.88 -16.42
CA VAL A 260 21.87 20.70 -15.99
C VAL A 260 21.49 19.22 -15.76
N ASN A 261 22.12 18.27 -16.48
CA ASN A 261 21.82 16.85 -16.32
C ASN A 261 22.32 16.26 -15.00
N GLY A 262 23.20 16.98 -14.27
CA GLY A 262 23.63 16.57 -12.94
C GLY A 262 22.46 16.45 -11.96
N LEU A 263 21.47 17.35 -12.08
CA LEU A 263 20.26 17.30 -11.27
C LEU A 263 19.36 16.10 -11.64
N LEU A 264 19.30 15.71 -12.92
CA LEU A 264 18.57 14.50 -13.34
C LEU A 264 19.27 13.23 -12.85
N CYS A 265 20.61 13.22 -12.81
CA CYS A 265 21.36 12.13 -12.21
C CYS A 265 21.04 11.99 -10.72
N GLU A 266 20.97 13.10 -9.97
CA GLU A 266 20.57 13.06 -8.56
C GLU A 266 19.12 12.60 -8.38
N LEU A 267 18.20 13.05 -9.24
CA LEU A 267 16.81 12.58 -9.26
C LEU A 267 16.73 11.06 -9.50
N GLN A 268 17.53 10.50 -10.42
CA GLN A 268 17.62 9.06 -10.65
C GLN A 268 18.24 8.31 -9.49
N PHE A 269 19.37 8.82 -8.98
CA PHE A 269 20.10 8.20 -7.88
C PHE A 269 19.21 8.08 -6.64
N SER A 270 18.58 9.19 -6.24
CA SER A 270 17.65 9.26 -5.12
C SER A 270 16.45 8.31 -5.29
N PHE A 271 15.90 8.23 -6.50
CA PHE A 271 14.84 7.26 -6.85
C PHE A 271 15.29 5.80 -6.72
N ILE A 272 16.45 5.44 -7.27
CA ILE A 272 16.96 4.07 -7.27
C ILE A 272 17.28 3.57 -5.87
N ILE A 273 17.98 4.38 -5.05
CA ILE A 273 18.32 3.97 -3.68
C ILE A 273 17.07 3.88 -2.79
N PHE A 274 16.03 4.64 -3.10
CA PHE A 274 14.74 4.50 -2.46
C PHE A 274 14.05 3.20 -2.89
N LEU A 275 13.86 3.03 -4.20
CA LEU A 275 13.11 1.91 -4.78
C LEU A 275 13.74 0.56 -4.42
N LEU A 276 15.04 0.41 -4.65
CA LEU A 276 15.74 -0.87 -4.54
C LEU A 276 16.55 -1.00 -3.23
N GLY A 277 17.07 0.12 -2.73
CA GLY A 277 17.86 0.18 -1.50
C GLY A 277 17.03 0.39 -0.24
N HIS A 278 15.73 0.67 -0.38
CA HIS A 278 14.81 0.99 0.72
C HIS A 278 15.29 2.17 1.59
N VAL A 279 15.98 3.14 0.98
CA VAL A 279 16.51 4.33 1.67
C VAL A 279 15.46 5.44 1.65
N TYR A 280 14.89 5.76 2.81
CA TYR A 280 13.86 6.81 2.93
C TYR A 280 14.37 8.20 2.56
N ASP A 281 15.61 8.54 2.90
CA ASP A 281 16.22 9.84 2.54
C ASP A 281 16.27 10.05 1.02
N GLY A 282 16.42 8.97 0.25
CA GLY A 282 16.32 9.02 -1.21
C GLY A 282 14.94 9.47 -1.70
N PHE A 283 13.87 9.05 -1.04
CA PHE A 283 12.52 9.51 -1.36
C PHE A 283 12.32 10.99 -1.05
N GLU A 284 12.78 11.45 0.12
CA GLU A 284 12.70 12.87 0.49
C GLU A 284 13.46 13.74 -0.52
N GLN A 285 14.67 13.35 -0.91
CA GLN A 285 15.45 14.10 -1.88
C GLN A 285 14.79 14.09 -3.27
N TRP A 286 14.29 12.94 -3.72
CA TRP A 286 13.56 12.82 -4.99
C TRP A 286 12.38 13.80 -5.05
N LYS A 287 11.58 13.91 -3.96
CA LYS A 287 10.50 14.88 -3.84
C LYS A 287 11.01 16.32 -3.97
N LEU A 288 12.05 16.69 -3.22
CA LEU A 288 12.59 18.05 -3.22
C LEU A 288 13.07 18.48 -4.62
N ILE A 289 13.76 17.60 -5.34
CA ILE A 289 14.22 17.86 -6.71
C ILE A 289 13.04 18.00 -7.66
N LEU A 290 12.06 17.09 -7.59
CA LEU A 290 10.84 17.15 -8.41
C LEU A 290 10.15 18.51 -8.27
N LYS A 291 9.97 18.98 -7.03
CA LYS A 291 9.37 20.29 -6.76
C LYS A 291 10.22 21.44 -7.29
N LEU A 292 11.54 21.40 -7.15
CA LEU A 292 12.39 22.45 -7.72
C LEU A 292 12.16 22.54 -9.23
N ILE A 293 12.24 21.43 -9.95
CA ILE A 293 12.07 21.37 -11.42
C ILE A 293 10.68 21.90 -11.82
N CYS A 294 9.64 21.53 -11.10
CA CYS A 294 8.27 21.95 -11.39
C CYS A 294 7.99 23.44 -11.16
N TYR A 295 8.75 24.10 -10.28
CA TYR A 295 8.58 25.51 -9.91
C TYR A 295 9.52 26.47 -10.66
N CYS A 296 10.24 26.01 -11.68
CA CYS A 296 11.13 26.86 -12.48
C CYS A 296 10.49 27.27 -13.81
N GLN A 297 9.70 28.35 -13.82
CA GLN A 297 8.93 28.77 -14.99
C GLN A 297 9.83 29.20 -16.16
N LYS A 298 10.87 30.00 -15.90
CA LYS A 298 11.78 30.47 -16.97
C LYS A 298 12.71 29.39 -17.49
N ALA A 299 13.03 28.40 -16.66
CA ALA A 299 13.91 27.31 -17.05
C ALA A 299 13.38 26.48 -18.23
N PHE A 300 12.06 26.47 -18.49
CA PHE A 300 11.49 25.84 -19.68
C PHE A 300 12.01 26.44 -20.99
N ILE A 301 12.26 27.76 -21.00
CA ILE A 301 12.81 28.49 -22.15
C ILE A 301 14.32 28.26 -22.24
N THR A 302 15.01 28.34 -21.10
CA THR A 302 16.47 28.25 -21.05
C THR A 302 16.98 26.82 -21.30
N TYR A 303 16.25 25.80 -20.86
CA TYR A 303 16.68 24.40 -20.86
C TYR A 303 15.61 23.42 -21.40
N PRO A 304 15.11 23.58 -22.65
CA PRO A 304 14.04 22.74 -23.18
C PRO A 304 14.41 21.25 -23.25
N LYS A 305 15.67 20.94 -23.59
CA LYS A 305 16.16 19.55 -23.65
C LYS A 305 16.16 18.87 -22.27
N PHE A 306 16.53 19.59 -21.23
CA PHE A 306 16.49 19.07 -19.86
C PHE A 306 15.08 18.66 -19.45
N TYR A 307 14.07 19.46 -19.81
CA TYR A 307 12.67 19.13 -19.52
C TYR A 307 12.15 17.94 -20.33
N CYS A 308 12.58 17.77 -21.58
CA CYS A 308 12.27 16.56 -22.35
C CYS A 308 12.88 15.30 -21.69
N ASP A 309 14.15 15.37 -21.31
CA ASP A 309 14.86 14.27 -20.66
C ASP A 309 14.24 13.96 -19.28
N PHE A 310 13.86 15.00 -18.52
CA PHE A 310 13.11 14.89 -17.27
C PHE A 310 11.75 14.21 -17.45
N LEU A 311 10.96 14.61 -18.45
CA LEU A 311 9.63 14.03 -18.69
C LEU A 311 9.71 12.55 -19.07
N GLN A 312 10.69 12.19 -19.91
CA GLN A 312 10.94 10.79 -20.25
C GLN A 312 11.33 9.98 -19.02
N LEU A 313 12.26 10.51 -18.21
CA LEU A 313 12.70 9.90 -16.97
C LEU A 313 11.52 9.70 -16.01
N PHE A 314 10.80 10.78 -15.73
CA PHE A 314 9.69 10.80 -14.80
C PHE A 314 8.59 9.82 -15.22
N TYR A 315 8.30 9.71 -16.52
CA TYR A 315 7.37 8.70 -17.04
C TYR A 315 7.76 7.27 -16.64
N PHE A 316 9.02 6.88 -16.80
CA PHE A 316 9.47 5.53 -16.41
C PHE A 316 9.46 5.33 -14.89
N GLN A 317 9.83 6.35 -14.12
CA GLN A 317 9.74 6.31 -12.65
C GLN A 317 8.29 6.15 -12.18
N LEU A 318 7.34 6.89 -12.76
CA LEU A 318 5.91 6.77 -12.49
C LEU A 318 5.38 5.37 -12.82
N LYS A 319 5.87 4.78 -13.92
CA LYS A 319 5.46 3.45 -14.35
C LYS A 319 5.81 2.38 -13.31
N GLU A 320 6.97 2.48 -12.65
CA GLU A 320 7.34 1.54 -11.58
C GLU A 320 6.33 1.53 -10.44
N PHE A 321 5.83 2.69 -10.04
CA PHE A 321 4.77 2.81 -9.02
C PHE A 321 3.40 2.30 -9.46
N SER A 322 3.22 2.01 -10.75
CA SER A 322 1.97 1.46 -11.31
C SER A 322 2.02 -0.05 -11.56
N THR A 323 3.17 -0.70 -11.36
CA THR A 323 3.33 -2.15 -11.50
C THR A 323 2.89 -2.91 -10.25
N GLU A 324 2.39 -4.15 -10.44
CA GLU A 324 1.76 -4.99 -9.39
C GLU A 324 2.58 -5.22 -8.11
N ASN A 325 3.89 -4.93 -8.12
CA ASN A 325 4.81 -5.11 -6.99
C ASN A 325 4.92 -3.89 -6.05
N TYR A 326 4.54 -2.69 -6.49
CA TYR A 326 4.54 -1.48 -5.67
C TYR A 326 3.11 -0.99 -5.51
N ASN A 327 2.64 -0.92 -4.26
CA ASN A 327 1.31 -0.43 -3.93
C ASN A 327 1.14 0.99 -4.50
N GLU A 328 0.09 1.17 -5.30
CA GLU A 328 -0.36 2.41 -5.95
C GLU A 328 -0.76 3.55 -4.96
N HIS A 329 -0.33 3.48 -3.70
CA HIS A 329 -0.53 4.46 -2.64
C HIS A 329 0.59 5.52 -2.58
N PHE A 330 1.70 5.32 -3.31
CA PHE A 330 2.87 6.21 -3.30
C PHE A 330 2.58 7.68 -3.69
N PHE A 331 1.58 7.92 -4.55
CA PHE A 331 1.16 9.28 -4.96
C PHE A 331 0.12 9.92 -4.05
N ILE A 332 -0.39 9.18 -3.06
CA ILE A 332 -1.57 9.53 -2.30
C ILE A 332 -1.19 9.55 -0.81
N ASP A 333 -0.25 10.44 -0.51
CA ASP A 333 0.01 10.91 0.86
C ASP A 333 -1.18 11.83 1.25
N ILE A 334 -2.32 11.25 1.63
CA ILE A 334 -3.53 12.01 2.05
C ILE A 334 -3.36 12.60 3.46
N ASP A 335 -2.42 12.11 4.26
CA ASP A 335 -2.23 12.53 5.65
C ASP A 335 -1.21 13.67 5.82
N GLN A 336 -0.58 14.12 4.74
CA GLN A 336 -0.11 15.51 4.68
C GLN A 336 -1.17 16.33 3.94
N ASN A 337 -1.62 17.45 4.53
CA ASN A 337 -2.46 18.47 3.87
C ASN A 337 -1.81 19.11 2.60
N ASP A 338 -0.77 18.47 2.05
CA ASP A 338 0.00 18.81 0.87
C ASP A 338 0.10 17.54 0.01
N ASN A 339 -0.84 17.35 -0.95
CA ASN A 339 -0.61 16.43 -2.06
C ASN A 339 0.54 16.99 -2.91
N TYR A 340 1.76 16.77 -2.44
CA TYR A 340 2.97 17.49 -2.80
C TYR A 340 3.30 17.29 -4.28
N ILE A 341 3.20 16.04 -4.75
CA ILE A 341 3.44 15.68 -6.15
C ILE A 341 2.34 16.29 -7.02
N TYR A 342 1.08 16.24 -6.61
CA TYR A 342 -0.01 16.89 -7.34
C TYR A 342 0.21 18.39 -7.47
N LYS A 343 0.53 19.11 -6.38
CA LYS A 343 0.82 20.56 -6.42
C LYS A 343 2.04 20.89 -7.27
N ALA A 344 3.07 20.04 -7.25
CA ALA A 344 4.22 20.19 -8.14
C ALA A 344 3.80 20.02 -9.60
N LEU A 345 3.04 18.97 -9.93
CA LEU A 345 2.57 18.72 -11.30
C LEU A 345 1.57 19.78 -11.78
N GLU A 346 0.67 20.25 -10.92
CA GLU A 346 -0.27 21.34 -11.22
C GLU A 346 0.50 22.62 -11.61
N ASN A 347 1.50 23.01 -10.81
CA ASN A 347 2.37 24.14 -11.14
C ASN A 347 3.19 23.89 -12.41
N PHE A 348 3.68 22.67 -12.61
CA PHE A 348 4.42 22.29 -13.82
C PHE A 348 3.56 22.46 -15.08
N PHE A 349 2.33 21.97 -15.08
CA PHE A 349 1.40 22.13 -16.20
C PHE A 349 0.93 23.57 -16.37
N ALA A 350 0.72 24.32 -15.27
CA ALA A 350 0.43 25.75 -15.34
C ALA A 350 1.58 26.53 -15.99
N ASN A 351 2.84 26.19 -15.65
CA ASN A 351 4.02 26.79 -16.27
C ASN A 351 4.09 26.47 -17.77
N ILE A 352 3.85 25.22 -18.18
CA ILE A 352 3.76 24.83 -19.61
C ILE A 352 2.65 25.59 -20.33
N TYR A 353 1.48 25.75 -19.71
CA TYR A 353 0.35 26.46 -20.32
C TYR A 353 0.66 27.95 -20.53
N SER A 354 1.24 28.61 -19.53
CA SER A 354 1.67 30.02 -19.63
C SER A 354 2.74 30.25 -20.71
N TYR A 355 3.58 29.24 -20.98
CA TYR A 355 4.55 29.26 -22.07
C TYR A 355 3.85 29.26 -23.44
N ASN A 356 2.81 28.44 -23.62
CA ASN A 356 2.07 28.40 -24.88
C ASN A 356 1.33 29.73 -25.17
N GLU A 357 0.78 30.40 -24.15
CA GLU A 357 0.12 31.71 -24.32
C GLU A 357 1.11 32.82 -24.72
N THR A 358 2.32 32.83 -24.15
CA THR A 358 3.36 33.83 -24.50
C THR A 358 3.98 33.59 -25.88
N ASP A 359 4.08 32.34 -26.33
CA ASP A 359 4.47 32.01 -27.72
C ASP A 359 3.34 32.29 -28.73
N GLU A 360 2.07 32.22 -28.33
CA GLU A 360 0.90 32.62 -29.13
C GLU A 360 0.77 34.14 -29.26
N GLU A 361 1.00 34.92 -28.19
CA GLU A 361 1.01 36.38 -28.27
C GLU A 361 2.14 36.92 -29.15
N ASN A 362 3.28 36.24 -29.19
CA ASN A 362 4.41 36.61 -30.05
C ASN A 362 4.26 36.16 -31.52
N ASN A 363 3.24 35.36 -31.87
CA ASN A 363 3.04 34.83 -33.23
C ASN A 363 1.64 35.06 -33.82
N ILE A 364 0.86 36.04 -33.36
CA ILE A 364 -0.44 36.35 -33.98
C ILE A 364 -0.54 37.79 -34.46
N GLU A 365 -0.08 37.99 -35.69
CA GLU A 365 -0.79 38.77 -36.71
C GLU A 365 -1.04 37.88 -37.95
N GLN A 366 -1.80 36.79 -37.80
CA GLN A 366 -2.79 36.31 -38.80
C GLN A 366 -3.43 34.98 -38.34
N ASP A 367 -4.72 34.86 -38.61
CA ASP A 367 -5.63 33.72 -38.32
C ASP A 367 -6.10 33.52 -36.87
N LYS A 368 -7.05 34.38 -36.45
CA LYS A 368 -7.89 34.19 -35.25
C LYS A 368 -9.25 33.53 -35.51
N SER A 369 -9.55 33.06 -36.72
CA SER A 369 -10.89 32.55 -37.07
C SER A 369 -11.06 31.03 -36.92
N ASP A 370 -10.05 30.24 -37.30
CA ASP A 370 -10.27 28.80 -37.50
C ASP A 370 -9.94 27.94 -36.27
N SER A 371 -9.05 28.38 -35.37
CA SER A 371 -8.64 27.57 -34.21
C SER A 371 -9.72 27.39 -33.14
N LYS A 372 -10.60 28.39 -32.95
CA LYS A 372 -11.68 28.33 -31.94
C LYS A 372 -12.72 27.25 -32.25
N ASN A 373 -13.02 27.00 -33.53
CA ASN A 373 -14.01 25.99 -33.92
C ASN A 373 -13.47 24.55 -33.80
N TYR A 374 -12.18 24.32 -34.07
CA TYR A 374 -11.57 23.01 -33.87
C TYR A 374 -11.36 22.68 -32.39
N PHE A 375 -11.03 23.67 -31.56
CA PHE A 375 -10.89 23.49 -30.11
C PHE A 375 -12.24 23.14 -29.44
N PHE A 376 -13.33 23.80 -29.86
CA PHE A 376 -14.67 23.55 -29.33
C PHE A 376 -15.22 22.16 -29.72
N ILE A 377 -14.94 21.69 -30.93
CA ILE A 377 -15.45 20.40 -31.44
C ILE A 377 -14.58 19.21 -30.98
N MET A 378 -13.25 19.35 -30.89
CA MET A 378 -12.37 18.25 -30.49
C MET A 378 -12.16 18.09 -28.99
N PHE A 379 -12.38 19.12 -28.17
CA PHE A 379 -12.16 19.02 -26.72
C PHE A 379 -13.45 19.09 -25.92
N LEU A 380 -14.41 19.95 -26.27
CA LEU A 380 -15.65 20.11 -25.51
C LEU A 380 -16.67 19.00 -25.79
N LEU A 381 -16.74 18.45 -27.00
CA LEU A 381 -17.65 17.34 -27.31
C LEU A 381 -17.25 16.01 -26.64
N PRO A 382 -15.97 15.56 -26.69
CA PRO A 382 -15.57 14.36 -25.97
C PRO A 382 -15.48 14.58 -24.46
N THR A 383 -15.15 15.78 -23.96
CA THR A 383 -15.28 16.05 -22.51
C THR A 383 -16.73 16.11 -22.06
N ILE A 384 -17.67 16.66 -22.84
CA ILE A 384 -19.12 16.58 -22.55
C ILE A 384 -19.63 15.14 -22.70
N LEU A 385 -19.13 14.33 -23.62
CA LEU A 385 -19.48 12.90 -23.74
C LEU A 385 -18.87 12.04 -22.63
N ILE A 386 -17.66 12.38 -22.16
CA ILE A 386 -17.00 11.74 -21.02
C ILE A 386 -17.70 12.17 -19.73
N ILE A 387 -18.02 13.45 -19.58
CA ILE A 387 -18.80 14.00 -18.46
C ILE A 387 -20.24 13.47 -18.51
N SER A 388 -20.87 13.29 -19.67
CA SER A 388 -22.20 12.68 -19.78
C SER A 388 -22.18 11.16 -19.55
N SER A 389 -21.07 10.48 -19.88
CA SER A 389 -20.84 9.07 -19.49
C SER A 389 -20.54 8.90 -18.00
N LEU A 390 -20.00 9.94 -17.34
CA LEU A 390 -19.77 10.01 -15.89
C LEU A 390 -20.98 10.51 -15.10
N LEU A 391 -21.92 11.24 -15.73
CA LEU A 391 -23.14 11.76 -15.12
C LEU A 391 -24.42 10.96 -15.43
N LEU A 392 -24.33 9.89 -16.22
CA LEU A 392 -25.41 8.89 -16.33
C LEU A 392 -25.10 7.64 -15.49
N SER A 393 -25.05 7.83 -14.18
CA SER A 393 -25.68 6.85 -13.30
C SER A 393 -26.42 7.63 -12.24
N VAL A 394 -27.74 7.76 -12.43
CA VAL A 394 -28.63 7.96 -11.29
C VAL A 394 -28.52 6.64 -10.51
N LEU A 395 -27.52 6.55 -9.64
CA LEU A 395 -27.32 5.40 -8.76
C LEU A 395 -28.52 5.39 -7.81
N SER A 396 -29.51 4.56 -8.12
CA SER A 396 -30.52 4.20 -7.13
C SER A 396 -29.81 3.42 -6.05
N THR A 397 -29.77 3.96 -4.83
CA THR A 397 -29.31 3.21 -3.66
C THR A 397 -30.21 2.00 -3.46
N ALA A 398 -29.61 0.85 -3.14
CA ALA A 398 -30.37 -0.35 -2.81
C ALA A 398 -31.20 -0.07 -1.54
N ILE A 399 -32.48 -0.43 -1.58
CA ILE A 399 -33.41 -0.28 -0.45
C ILE A 399 -33.86 -1.68 -0.04
N PHE A 400 -33.85 -1.94 1.26
CA PHE A 400 -34.41 -3.18 1.79
C PHE A 400 -35.92 -3.12 1.86
N GLN A 401 -36.55 -4.14 1.29
CA GLN A 401 -37.96 -4.43 1.47
C GLN A 401 -38.09 -5.45 2.60
N LEU A 402 -38.93 -5.13 3.57
CA LEU A 402 -39.32 -6.02 4.64
C LEU A 402 -40.49 -6.89 4.17
N ASN A 403 -40.34 -8.21 4.29
CA ASN A 403 -41.33 -9.22 3.90
C ASN A 403 -41.95 -8.98 2.52
N PRO A 404 -41.13 -8.92 1.44
CA PRO A 404 -41.60 -8.52 0.11
C PRO A 404 -42.74 -9.39 -0.41
N GLY A 405 -43.85 -8.77 -0.79
CA GLY A 405 -45.01 -9.45 -1.36
C GLY A 405 -45.74 -10.40 -0.40
N CYS A 406 -45.62 -10.20 0.92
CA CYS A 406 -46.34 -10.98 1.91
C CYS A 406 -47.68 -10.35 2.31
N ASP A 407 -48.78 -11.04 2.02
CA ASP A 407 -50.14 -10.61 2.40
C ASP A 407 -50.65 -11.26 3.71
N LEU A 408 -49.82 -12.07 4.38
CA LEU A 408 -50.18 -12.72 5.64
C LEU A 408 -50.21 -11.73 6.81
N ILE A 409 -51.15 -11.90 7.73
CA ILE A 409 -51.29 -11.03 8.93
C ILE A 409 -50.00 -11.04 9.77
N GLN A 410 -49.30 -12.18 9.81
CA GLN A 410 -48.03 -12.33 10.51
C GLN A 410 -46.95 -11.36 9.99
N CYS A 411 -47.01 -10.96 8.71
CA CYS A 411 -46.07 -10.02 8.11
C CYS A 411 -46.29 -8.56 8.53
N ALA A 412 -47.48 -8.22 9.03
CA ALA A 412 -47.80 -6.87 9.48
C ALA A 412 -47.18 -6.53 10.86
N ASN A 413 -46.87 -7.54 11.69
CA ASN A 413 -46.26 -7.37 13.03
C ASN A 413 -44.73 -7.50 12.98
N SER A 414 -44.09 -6.65 12.17
CA SER A 414 -42.69 -6.82 11.77
C SER A 414 -41.64 -6.33 12.76
N SER A 415 -42.01 -5.61 13.83
CA SER A 415 -41.04 -5.08 14.80
C SER A 415 -40.53 -6.12 15.81
N THR A 416 -41.27 -7.22 15.98
CA THR A 416 -41.02 -8.26 16.99
C THR A 416 -41.17 -9.69 16.47
N GLY A 417 -41.74 -9.89 15.27
CA GLY A 417 -41.90 -11.21 14.64
C GLY A 417 -40.77 -11.59 13.68
N PRO A 418 -40.67 -12.87 13.27
CA PRO A 418 -39.70 -13.33 12.29
C PRO A 418 -39.90 -12.61 10.96
N SER A 419 -38.81 -12.11 10.42
CA SER A 419 -38.82 -11.22 9.26
C SER A 419 -37.74 -11.63 8.27
N LEU A 420 -38.06 -11.49 7.00
CA LEU A 420 -37.13 -11.65 5.90
C LEU A 420 -37.03 -10.32 5.17
N PHE A 421 -35.81 -9.91 4.92
CA PHE A 421 -35.53 -8.69 4.20
C PHE A 421 -34.79 -8.99 2.93
N TYR A 422 -35.13 -8.21 1.92
CA TYR A 422 -34.71 -8.44 0.56
C TYR A 422 -34.33 -7.13 -0.09
N SER A 423 -33.18 -7.13 -0.75
CA SER A 423 -32.81 -6.09 -1.70
C SER A 423 -32.17 -6.74 -2.92
N ALA A 424 -32.28 -6.08 -4.06
CA ALA A 424 -31.67 -6.54 -5.29
C ALA A 424 -31.04 -5.36 -6.03
N ASN A 425 -29.93 -5.64 -6.69
CA ASN A 425 -29.21 -4.65 -7.48
C ASN A 425 -28.69 -5.27 -8.76
N ASN A 426 -28.84 -4.55 -9.87
CA ASN A 426 -28.36 -5.01 -11.17
C ASN A 426 -26.95 -4.46 -11.41
N VAL A 427 -26.02 -5.35 -11.73
CA VAL A 427 -24.62 -5.00 -12.00
C VAL A 427 -24.19 -5.75 -13.26
N SER A 428 -23.85 -5.01 -14.31
CA SER A 428 -23.58 -5.59 -15.65
C SER A 428 -24.75 -6.48 -16.12
N ASP A 429 -24.50 -7.73 -16.47
CA ASP A 429 -25.50 -8.67 -16.99
C ASP A 429 -26.13 -9.58 -15.90
N HIS A 430 -25.92 -9.24 -14.62
CA HIS A 430 -26.34 -10.04 -13.47
C HIS A 430 -27.16 -9.24 -12.46
N THR A 431 -28.05 -9.92 -11.74
CA THR A 431 -28.76 -9.39 -10.58
C THR A 431 -28.20 -10.02 -9.30
N TYR A 432 -27.86 -9.18 -8.33
CA TYR A 432 -27.37 -9.59 -7.01
C TYR A 432 -28.47 -9.39 -5.98
N HIS A 433 -28.91 -10.50 -5.40
CA HIS A 433 -29.98 -10.54 -4.40
C HIS A 433 -29.39 -10.69 -3.01
N VAL A 434 -29.63 -9.73 -2.12
CA VAL A 434 -29.21 -9.79 -0.72
C VAL A 434 -30.42 -10.09 0.15
N PHE A 435 -30.36 -11.22 0.83
CA PHE A 435 -31.35 -11.66 1.82
C PHE A 435 -30.74 -11.62 3.20
N TYR A 436 -31.50 -11.15 4.18
CA TYR A 436 -31.20 -11.46 5.57
C TYR A 436 -32.46 -11.76 6.34
N SER A 437 -32.35 -12.65 7.30
CA SER A 437 -33.52 -13.25 7.94
C SER A 437 -33.32 -13.46 9.42
N SER A 438 -34.37 -13.19 10.20
CA SER A 438 -34.49 -13.60 11.60
C SER A 438 -35.39 -14.82 11.80
N PHE A 439 -35.73 -15.54 10.72
CA PHE A 439 -36.37 -16.85 10.86
C PHE A 439 -35.33 -17.85 11.39
N ASP A 440 -35.55 -18.35 12.59
CA ASP A 440 -34.61 -19.19 13.35
C ASP A 440 -33.23 -18.52 13.53
N VAL A 441 -32.17 -18.99 12.88
CA VAL A 441 -30.83 -18.41 13.06
C VAL A 441 -30.58 -17.23 12.14
N LEU A 442 -29.97 -16.17 12.70
CA LEU A 442 -29.63 -14.96 11.95
C LEU A 442 -28.66 -15.28 10.81
N THR A 443 -29.16 -15.15 9.60
CA THR A 443 -28.45 -15.52 8.37
C THR A 443 -28.50 -14.36 7.38
N VAL A 444 -27.36 -14.10 6.73
CA VAL A 444 -27.25 -13.18 5.60
C VAL A 444 -26.77 -13.96 4.40
N SER A 445 -27.46 -13.82 3.26
CA SER A 445 -27.13 -14.52 2.01
C SER A 445 -27.13 -13.56 0.85
N ILE A 446 -26.15 -13.70 -0.04
CA ILE A 446 -26.10 -13.04 -1.34
C ILE A 446 -26.18 -14.10 -2.44
N VAL A 447 -27.02 -13.86 -3.45
CA VAL A 447 -27.28 -14.79 -4.56
C VAL A 447 -27.16 -14.05 -5.89
N GLU A 448 -26.47 -14.65 -6.85
CA GLU A 448 -26.23 -14.13 -8.19
C GLU A 448 -27.13 -14.85 -9.21
N THR A 449 -27.81 -14.09 -10.05
CA THR A 449 -28.71 -14.59 -11.11
C THR A 449 -28.48 -13.83 -12.43
N GLU A 450 -29.08 -14.31 -13.52
CA GLU A 450 -29.19 -13.54 -14.76
C GLU A 450 -30.05 -12.29 -14.55
N ILE A 451 -29.79 -11.25 -15.33
CA ILE A 451 -30.48 -9.96 -15.17
C ILE A 451 -32.00 -10.09 -15.29
N GLY A 452 -32.71 -9.53 -14.29
CA GLY A 452 -34.17 -9.48 -14.28
C GLY A 452 -34.86 -10.72 -13.69
N VAL A 453 -34.11 -11.74 -13.28
CA VAL A 453 -34.65 -12.87 -12.52
C VAL A 453 -35.08 -12.37 -11.13
N THR A 454 -36.25 -12.80 -10.66
CA THR A 454 -36.78 -12.42 -9.34
C THR A 454 -37.08 -13.67 -8.50
N PRO A 455 -36.91 -13.59 -7.17
CA PRO A 455 -37.24 -14.71 -6.28
C PRO A 455 -38.75 -14.81 -6.08
N HIS A 456 -39.25 -16.05 -6.08
CA HIS A 456 -40.56 -16.39 -5.56
C HIS A 456 -40.42 -16.89 -4.12
N ILE A 457 -41.19 -16.31 -3.20
CA ILE A 457 -41.12 -16.61 -1.76
C ILE A 457 -42.45 -17.21 -1.31
N ASN A 458 -42.41 -18.43 -0.78
CA ASN A 458 -43.56 -19.09 -0.18
C ASN A 458 -43.68 -18.72 1.30
N TRP A 459 -44.44 -17.65 1.58
CA TRP A 459 -44.62 -17.14 2.94
C TRP A 459 -45.32 -18.12 3.88
N GLU A 460 -46.28 -18.92 3.40
CA GLU A 460 -46.93 -19.93 4.24
C GLU A 460 -45.94 -20.98 4.73
N GLN A 461 -45.03 -21.43 3.87
CA GLN A 461 -43.95 -22.34 4.23
C GLN A 461 -42.95 -21.71 5.22
N MET A 462 -42.56 -20.46 4.99
CA MET A 462 -41.65 -19.72 5.88
C MET A 462 -42.22 -19.61 7.31
N PHE A 463 -43.49 -19.23 7.47
CA PHE A 463 -44.12 -19.12 8.80
C PHE A 463 -44.53 -20.47 9.40
N ALA A 464 -44.73 -21.51 8.60
CA ALA A 464 -44.91 -22.88 9.08
C ALA A 464 -43.58 -23.51 9.56
N GLY A 465 -42.45 -22.83 9.39
CA GLY A 465 -41.11 -23.33 9.65
C GLY A 465 -40.62 -24.34 8.61
N ASN A 466 -41.39 -24.67 7.58
CA ASN A 466 -40.96 -25.62 6.55
C ASN A 466 -40.15 -24.88 5.46
N TYR A 467 -38.91 -24.53 5.77
CA TYR A 467 -38.10 -23.67 4.90
C TYR A 467 -37.68 -24.33 3.59
N THR A 468 -37.63 -25.65 3.48
CA THR A 468 -37.01 -26.33 2.33
C THR A 468 -37.57 -25.84 0.99
N ASN A 469 -36.73 -25.18 0.20
CA ASN A 469 -37.08 -24.56 -1.09
C ASN A 469 -38.23 -23.53 -1.01
N ALA A 470 -38.36 -22.83 0.12
CA ALA A 470 -39.34 -21.76 0.28
C ALA A 470 -38.97 -20.51 -0.55
N ILE A 471 -37.71 -20.34 -0.95
CA ILE A 471 -37.25 -19.28 -1.85
C ILE A 471 -36.72 -19.93 -3.14
N VAL A 472 -37.41 -19.69 -4.24
CA VAL A 472 -37.11 -20.30 -5.55
C VAL A 472 -36.93 -19.23 -6.60
N PHE A 473 -35.91 -19.38 -7.44
CA PHE A 473 -35.71 -18.54 -8.61
C PHE A 473 -36.22 -19.27 -9.86
N GLN A 474 -36.74 -18.52 -10.83
CA GLN A 474 -37.23 -19.09 -12.09
C GLN A 474 -36.12 -19.85 -12.84
N GLU A 475 -34.91 -19.31 -12.77
CA GLU A 475 -33.69 -19.90 -13.30
C GLU A 475 -32.74 -20.27 -12.16
N THR A 476 -31.88 -21.25 -12.39
CA THR A 476 -30.92 -21.68 -11.37
C THR A 476 -29.89 -20.58 -11.12
N PRO A 477 -29.73 -20.08 -9.88
CA PRO A 477 -28.75 -19.04 -9.61
C PRO A 477 -27.33 -19.55 -9.88
N THR A 478 -26.46 -18.67 -10.37
CA THR A 478 -25.10 -19.01 -10.81
C THR A 478 -24.14 -19.14 -9.65
N ASN A 479 -24.35 -18.36 -8.59
CA ASN A 479 -23.47 -18.28 -7.44
C ASN A 479 -24.23 -17.88 -6.18
N SER A 480 -23.70 -18.24 -5.02
CA SER A 480 -24.26 -17.80 -3.75
C SER A 480 -23.24 -17.83 -2.63
N TYR A 481 -23.50 -17.01 -1.63
CA TYR A 481 -22.73 -16.99 -0.41
C TYR A 481 -23.57 -16.63 0.80
N SER A 482 -23.48 -17.44 1.84
CA SER A 482 -24.24 -17.30 3.08
C SER A 482 -23.31 -17.26 4.29
N ILE A 483 -23.64 -16.38 5.23
CA ILE A 483 -22.98 -16.24 6.53
C ILE A 483 -24.04 -16.37 7.62
N VAL A 484 -23.73 -17.20 8.61
CA VAL A 484 -24.58 -17.50 9.74
C VAL A 484 -23.83 -17.14 11.01
N LEU A 485 -24.47 -16.34 11.85
CA LEU A 485 -23.96 -16.08 13.20
C LEU A 485 -24.57 -17.12 14.14
N ARG A 486 -23.83 -18.17 14.46
CA ARG A 486 -24.36 -19.32 15.22
C ARG A 486 -24.50 -19.02 16.70
N ARG A 487 -23.42 -18.54 17.31
CA ARG A 487 -23.36 -18.31 18.75
C ARG A 487 -22.33 -17.29 19.17
N ILE A 488 -22.55 -16.74 20.37
CA ILE A 488 -21.59 -15.94 21.13
C ILE A 488 -21.14 -16.74 22.34
N MET A 489 -19.85 -16.75 22.60
CA MET A 489 -19.23 -17.47 23.70
C MET A 489 -18.57 -16.49 24.67
N GLU A 490 -18.84 -16.63 25.95
CA GLU A 490 -18.08 -16.00 27.03
C GLU A 490 -17.10 -17.04 27.60
N PHE A 491 -15.83 -16.69 27.77
CA PHE A 491 -14.82 -17.57 28.35
C PHE A 491 -13.92 -16.84 29.35
N ASP A 492 -13.42 -17.59 30.34
CA ASP A 492 -12.50 -17.06 31.35
C ASP A 492 -11.05 -17.12 30.83
N ASP A 493 -10.48 -15.98 30.45
CA ASP A 493 -9.10 -15.91 29.97
C ASP A 493 -8.11 -15.74 31.12
N TYR A 494 -8.00 -16.77 31.97
CA TYR A 494 -7.17 -16.73 33.16
C TYR A 494 -5.67 -16.56 32.87
N LYS A 495 -5.21 -16.88 31.65
CA LYS A 495 -3.83 -16.70 31.18
C LYS A 495 -3.59 -15.34 30.52
N ASP A 496 -4.63 -14.52 30.35
CA ASP A 496 -4.60 -13.23 29.67
C ASP A 496 -3.89 -13.31 28.30
N THR A 497 -4.41 -14.15 27.43
CA THR A 497 -3.83 -14.41 26.10
C THR A 497 -4.67 -13.83 24.96
N GLY A 498 -5.94 -13.50 25.19
CA GLY A 498 -6.91 -13.18 24.15
C GLY A 498 -7.42 -14.41 23.37
N LYS A 499 -6.95 -15.61 23.74
CA LYS A 499 -7.32 -16.87 23.08
C LYS A 499 -8.37 -17.62 23.88
N ILE A 500 -9.27 -18.33 23.19
CA ILE A 500 -10.31 -19.16 23.79
C ILE A 500 -9.62 -20.17 24.71
N SER A 501 -9.95 -20.11 26.01
CA SER A 501 -9.48 -21.05 27.02
C SER A 501 -10.37 -22.29 27.05
N GLU A 502 -9.93 -23.34 27.73
CA GLU A 502 -10.74 -24.56 27.93
C GLU A 502 -12.03 -24.28 28.73
N THR A 503 -12.04 -23.23 29.54
CA THR A 503 -13.17 -22.82 30.38
C THR A 503 -14.07 -21.82 29.66
N THR A 504 -14.98 -22.35 28.83
CA THR A 504 -16.14 -21.58 28.34
C THR A 504 -17.12 -21.40 29.50
N LEU A 505 -17.40 -20.15 29.87
CA LEU A 505 -18.33 -19.81 30.94
C LEU A 505 -19.77 -19.96 30.48
N PHE A 506 -20.04 -19.56 29.24
CA PHE A 506 -21.38 -19.60 28.66
C PHE A 506 -21.34 -19.53 27.13
N SER A 507 -22.36 -20.07 26.46
CA SER A 507 -22.59 -19.96 25.03
C SER A 507 -24.05 -19.59 24.77
N TYR A 508 -24.29 -18.45 24.14
CA TYR A 508 -25.61 -18.03 23.67
C TYR A 508 -25.78 -18.44 22.21
N TRP A 509 -26.70 -19.37 21.95
CA TRP A 509 -27.02 -19.80 20.59
C TRP A 509 -28.12 -18.89 20.00
N LEU A 510 -27.90 -18.37 18.79
CA LEU A 510 -28.82 -17.38 18.22
C LEU A 510 -30.12 -18.00 17.69
N ASN A 511 -30.17 -19.31 17.44
CA ASN A 511 -31.42 -20.00 17.08
C ASN A 511 -32.42 -20.07 18.25
N THR A 512 -31.97 -19.84 19.48
CA THR A 512 -32.84 -19.77 20.68
C THR A 512 -33.16 -18.32 21.07
N ALA A 513 -33.04 -17.37 20.14
CA ALA A 513 -33.34 -15.97 20.41
C ALA A 513 -34.83 -15.67 20.17
N ASP A 514 -35.61 -15.72 21.25
CA ASP A 514 -37.07 -15.53 21.17
C ASP A 514 -37.49 -14.05 21.19
N LYS A 515 -36.55 -13.15 21.49
CA LYS A 515 -36.78 -11.71 21.63
C LYS A 515 -35.73 -10.96 20.82
N TYR A 516 -36.16 -10.06 19.96
CA TYR A 516 -35.29 -9.08 19.31
C TYR A 516 -36.13 -7.90 18.84
N ASN A 517 -35.47 -6.76 18.71
CA ASN A 517 -36.04 -5.56 18.11
C ASN A 517 -35.37 -5.31 16.76
N ILE A 518 -36.21 -5.05 15.77
CA ILE A 518 -35.77 -4.75 14.41
C ILE A 518 -35.84 -3.24 14.19
N SER A 519 -34.78 -2.67 13.61
CA SER A 519 -34.80 -1.32 13.06
C SER A 519 -34.21 -1.33 11.67
N TYR A 520 -34.89 -0.73 10.69
CA TYR A 520 -34.38 -0.63 9.32
C TYR A 520 -34.66 0.76 8.74
N SER A 521 -33.76 1.23 7.87
CA SER A 521 -33.86 2.50 7.18
C SER A 521 -33.09 2.45 5.87
N GLY A 522 -33.80 2.53 4.75
CA GLY A 522 -33.21 2.52 3.41
C GLY A 522 -32.36 1.26 3.17
N SER A 523 -31.05 1.45 3.07
CA SER A 523 -30.01 0.44 2.83
C SER A 523 -29.50 -0.27 4.08
N THR A 524 -29.97 0.14 5.27
CA THR A 524 -29.45 -0.34 6.55
C THR A 524 -30.53 -1.07 7.34
N SER A 525 -30.14 -2.12 8.04
CA SER A 525 -30.98 -2.80 9.01
C SER A 525 -30.20 -3.37 10.16
N ALA A 526 -30.79 -3.37 11.34
CA ALA A 526 -30.16 -3.83 12.56
C ALA A 526 -31.12 -4.68 13.40
N PHE A 527 -30.60 -5.81 13.88
CA PHE A 527 -31.23 -6.67 14.88
C PHE A 527 -30.61 -6.40 16.23
N ARG A 528 -31.43 -6.02 17.19
CA ARG A 528 -31.03 -5.86 18.57
C ARG A 528 -31.58 -7.00 19.41
N ILE A 529 -30.70 -7.92 19.79
CA ILE A 529 -31.00 -9.13 20.56
C ILE A 529 -30.58 -8.89 22.03
N PRO A 530 -31.51 -8.82 22.99
CA PRO A 530 -31.18 -8.84 24.41
C PRO A 530 -30.61 -10.22 24.82
N ILE A 531 -29.55 -10.22 25.61
CA ILE A 531 -28.94 -11.43 26.18
C ILE A 531 -29.04 -11.31 27.70
N ASP A 532 -30.02 -12.03 28.27
CA ASP A 532 -30.40 -11.92 29.67
C ASP A 532 -29.28 -12.38 30.61
N GLU A 533 -28.51 -13.41 30.24
CA GLU A 533 -27.44 -13.99 31.05
C GLU A 533 -26.36 -12.98 31.44
N ILE A 534 -26.06 -12.06 30.51
CA ILE A 534 -25.01 -11.04 30.65
C ILE A 534 -25.59 -9.62 30.82
N ASN A 535 -26.92 -9.51 31.03
CA ASN A 535 -27.67 -8.25 31.07
C ASN A 535 -27.16 -7.29 29.97
N GLY A 536 -27.17 -7.78 28.74
CA GLY A 536 -26.48 -7.18 27.61
C GLY A 536 -27.33 -7.17 26.36
N THR A 537 -26.76 -6.59 25.31
CA THR A 537 -27.38 -6.54 23.99
C THR A 537 -26.36 -6.85 22.91
N LEU A 538 -26.71 -7.77 22.03
CA LEU A 538 -26.05 -7.99 20.75
C LEU A 538 -26.80 -7.18 19.68
N ASN A 539 -26.08 -6.35 18.95
CA ASN A 539 -26.59 -5.61 17.82
C ASN A 539 -25.88 -6.09 16.55
N VAL A 540 -26.64 -6.62 15.60
CA VAL A 540 -26.14 -7.09 14.30
C VAL A 540 -26.75 -6.22 13.21
N GLU A 541 -25.92 -5.41 12.58
CA GLU A 541 -26.32 -4.46 11.56
C GLU A 541 -25.76 -4.86 10.18
N ILE A 542 -26.62 -4.82 9.17
CA ILE A 542 -26.32 -5.09 7.78
C ILE A 542 -26.51 -3.80 6.99
N VAL A 543 -25.50 -3.41 6.21
CA VAL A 543 -25.55 -2.22 5.34
C VAL A 543 -25.25 -2.64 3.90
N TYR A 544 -26.24 -2.49 3.01
CA TYR A 544 -26.12 -2.78 1.59
C TYR A 544 -26.66 -1.62 0.76
N GLU A 545 -25.75 -0.82 0.18
CA GLU A 545 -26.15 0.34 -0.63
C GLU A 545 -26.24 0.05 -2.13
N GLY A 546 -25.80 -1.14 -2.58
CA GLY A 546 -25.74 -1.47 -4.02
C GLY A 546 -24.73 -0.62 -4.81
N ILE A 547 -23.88 0.15 -4.12
CA ILE A 547 -22.88 1.01 -4.72
C ILE A 547 -21.53 0.81 -4.03
N LYS A 548 -20.46 1.26 -4.69
CA LYS A 548 -19.15 1.28 -4.05
C LYS A 548 -19.12 2.36 -2.96
N MET A 549 -18.84 1.95 -1.72
CA MET A 549 -18.78 2.85 -0.56
C MET A 549 -17.60 2.50 0.35
N ARG A 550 -17.14 3.46 1.16
CA ARG A 550 -16.25 3.23 2.31
C ARG A 550 -16.88 3.75 3.59
N ASP A 551 -16.82 2.97 4.67
CA ASP A 551 -17.30 3.43 5.97
C ASP A 551 -16.45 4.64 6.45
N LYS A 552 -17.11 5.65 6.98
CA LYS A 552 -16.48 6.87 7.51
C LYS A 552 -15.79 6.60 8.85
N LYS A 553 -16.29 5.62 9.60
CA LYS A 553 -15.77 5.24 10.92
C LYS A 553 -14.85 4.02 10.80
N PHE A 554 -13.88 3.92 11.68
CA PHE A 554 -12.95 2.78 11.72
C PHE A 554 -13.71 1.44 11.88
N PRO A 555 -13.28 0.35 11.24
CA PRO A 555 -12.04 0.14 10.47
C PRO A 555 -12.04 0.67 9.01
N LYS A 556 -13.02 1.48 8.62
CA LYS A 556 -13.10 2.12 7.30
C LYS A 556 -13.00 1.11 6.14
N LEU A 557 -13.63 -0.05 6.28
CA LEU A 557 -13.71 -1.04 5.20
C LEU A 557 -14.54 -0.49 4.03
N SER A 558 -14.39 -1.10 2.87
CA SER A 558 -15.14 -0.77 1.66
C SER A 558 -16.09 -1.86 1.24
N THR A 559 -17.12 -1.48 0.49
CA THR A 559 -18.07 -2.34 -0.21
C THR A 559 -18.07 -2.01 -1.70
N THR A 560 -18.40 -3.01 -2.52
CA THR A 560 -18.81 -2.94 -3.92
C THR A 560 -20.33 -3.04 -4.05
N PRO A 561 -20.90 -2.80 -5.26
CA PRO A 561 -22.29 -3.15 -5.59
C PRO A 561 -22.72 -4.60 -5.28
N THR A 562 -21.75 -5.50 -5.10
CA THR A 562 -21.91 -6.95 -4.92
C THR A 562 -21.51 -7.42 -3.51
N SER A 563 -21.43 -6.49 -2.55
CA SER A 563 -21.03 -6.78 -1.17
C SER A 563 -21.75 -5.88 -0.17
N TYR A 564 -21.76 -6.29 1.10
CA TYR A 564 -22.40 -5.58 2.20
C TYR A 564 -21.49 -5.53 3.44
N PHE A 565 -21.73 -4.56 4.33
CA PHE A 565 -21.14 -4.57 5.66
C PHE A 565 -21.98 -5.41 6.61
N LEU A 566 -21.30 -6.21 7.44
CA LEU A 566 -21.83 -6.90 8.61
C LEU A 566 -21.13 -6.33 9.85
N ASN A 567 -21.87 -5.53 10.59
CA ASN A 567 -21.44 -4.87 11.81
C ASN A 567 -21.97 -5.66 13.01
N ILE A 568 -21.09 -6.07 13.92
CA ILE A 568 -21.46 -6.81 15.13
C ILE A 568 -20.99 -6.02 16.35
N GLU A 569 -21.94 -5.63 17.19
CA GLU A 569 -21.72 -4.86 18.41
C GLU A 569 -22.26 -5.63 19.62
N LEU A 570 -21.42 -5.80 20.65
CA LEU A 570 -21.78 -6.44 21.90
C LEU A 570 -21.60 -5.48 23.07
N LYS A 571 -22.65 -5.34 23.89
CA LYS A 571 -22.63 -4.66 25.19
C LYS A 571 -23.05 -5.64 26.26
N ALA A 572 -22.35 -5.67 27.39
CA ALA A 572 -22.74 -6.52 28.52
C ALA A 572 -22.52 -5.80 29.85
N ALA A 573 -23.53 -5.73 30.70
CA ALA A 573 -23.42 -5.10 32.02
C ALA A 573 -23.00 -6.10 33.11
N LYS A 574 -23.25 -7.40 32.90
CA LYS A 574 -22.91 -8.48 33.83
C LYS A 574 -21.91 -9.43 33.16
N LEU A 575 -20.86 -9.77 33.89
CA LEU A 575 -19.83 -10.72 33.46
C LEU A 575 -19.74 -11.86 34.47
N ASN A 576 -19.51 -13.08 33.98
CA ASN A 576 -19.37 -14.25 34.84
C ASN A 576 -17.97 -14.36 35.47
N SER A 577 -16.97 -13.65 34.93
CA SER A 577 -15.61 -13.52 35.47
C SER A 577 -15.11 -12.08 35.34
N SER A 578 -14.17 -11.68 36.21
CA SER A 578 -13.44 -10.42 36.05
C SER A 578 -12.49 -10.43 34.84
N ARG A 579 -12.20 -11.63 34.30
CA ARG A 579 -11.32 -11.88 33.15
C ARG A 579 -12.09 -12.39 31.93
N SER A 580 -13.40 -12.15 31.89
CA SER A 580 -14.25 -12.56 30.78
C SER A 580 -13.80 -11.92 29.47
N ARG A 581 -13.74 -12.75 28.43
CA ARG A 581 -13.63 -12.35 27.03
C ARG A 581 -14.73 -13.02 26.23
N PHE A 582 -15.00 -12.46 25.05
CA PHE A 582 -16.02 -12.96 24.15
C PHE A 582 -15.40 -13.49 22.85
N ALA A 583 -16.09 -14.45 22.25
CA ALA A 583 -15.82 -14.97 20.93
C ALA A 583 -17.13 -15.20 20.16
N ILE A 584 -17.06 -15.17 18.84
CA ILE A 584 -18.17 -15.52 17.96
C ILE A 584 -17.83 -16.75 17.14
N GLU A 585 -18.83 -17.57 16.86
CA GLU A 585 -18.76 -18.68 15.90
C GLU A 585 -19.56 -18.30 14.66
N LEU A 586 -18.87 -18.27 13.52
CA LEU A 586 -19.45 -18.00 12.21
C LEU A 586 -19.45 -19.28 11.38
N LEU A 587 -20.51 -19.47 10.60
CA LEU A 587 -20.59 -20.51 9.59
C LEU A 587 -20.75 -19.86 8.22
N THR A 588 -19.93 -20.30 7.28
CA THR A 588 -19.99 -19.86 5.89
C THR A 588 -20.26 -21.03 4.97
N THR A 589 -21.07 -20.78 3.93
CA THR A 589 -21.43 -21.80 2.95
C THR A 589 -21.91 -21.15 1.65
N GLY A 590 -21.98 -21.92 0.57
CA GLY A 590 -22.37 -21.40 -0.75
C GLY A 590 -22.41 -22.51 -1.79
N PHE A 591 -22.37 -22.13 -3.06
CA PHE A 591 -22.40 -23.09 -4.18
C PHE A 591 -21.02 -23.60 -4.61
N SER A 592 -19.95 -22.98 -4.14
CA SER A 592 -18.59 -23.42 -4.50
C SER A 592 -18.29 -24.82 -3.98
N ASP A 593 -17.67 -25.65 -4.82
CA ASP A 593 -17.15 -26.98 -4.44
C ASP A 593 -15.71 -26.93 -3.89
N HIS A 594 -15.11 -25.75 -3.71
CA HIS A 594 -13.73 -25.61 -3.21
C HIS A 594 -13.66 -25.18 -1.74
N GLU A 595 -12.61 -25.66 -1.06
CA GLU A 595 -12.32 -25.29 0.32
C GLU A 595 -11.98 -23.79 0.45
N PRO A 596 -12.65 -23.04 1.35
CA PRO A 596 -12.30 -21.66 1.63
C PRO A 596 -10.90 -21.57 2.22
N LYS A 597 -10.15 -20.54 1.81
CA LYS A 597 -8.82 -20.25 2.35
C LYS A 597 -8.84 -18.91 3.07
N ILE A 598 -8.41 -18.94 4.34
CA ILE A 598 -8.06 -17.73 5.08
C ILE A 598 -6.65 -17.34 4.69
N SER A 599 -6.47 -16.11 4.26
CA SER A 599 -5.15 -15.51 4.03
C SER A 599 -5.09 -14.13 4.68
N SER A 600 -3.89 -13.75 5.12
CA SER A 600 -3.63 -12.40 5.59
C SER A 600 -2.79 -11.69 4.53
N SER A 601 -3.31 -10.57 4.03
CA SER A 601 -2.57 -9.68 3.15
C SER A 601 -2.00 -8.56 4.01
N ARG A 602 -0.67 -8.38 3.97
CA ARG A 602 0.01 -7.27 4.66
C ARG A 602 0.13 -6.09 3.71
N TYR A 603 -0.21 -4.91 4.19
CA TYR A 603 -0.07 -3.65 3.47
C TYR A 603 1.09 -2.86 4.06
N ILE A 604 1.77 -2.09 3.23
CA ILE A 604 2.88 -1.22 3.65
C ILE A 604 2.31 0.03 4.36
N ASP A 605 1.09 0.42 3.99
CA ASP A 605 0.40 1.60 4.48
C ASP A 605 -0.90 1.20 5.19
N ASP A 606 -1.15 1.83 6.33
CA ASP A 606 -2.32 1.64 7.17
C ASP A 606 -3.23 2.89 7.19
N GLN A 607 -3.13 3.76 6.18
CA GLN A 607 -3.90 4.99 5.91
C GLN A 607 -5.35 5.00 6.44
N TYR A 608 -6.10 3.92 6.27
CA TYR A 608 -7.50 3.85 6.70
C TYR A 608 -7.71 3.25 8.11
N THR A 609 -6.69 2.63 8.72
CA THR A 609 -6.70 2.11 10.10
C THR A 609 -5.29 2.05 10.70
N PRO A 610 -4.80 3.17 11.26
CA PRO A 610 -3.46 3.25 11.82
C PRO A 610 -3.17 2.17 12.88
N GLY A 611 -1.94 1.65 12.87
CA GLY A 611 -1.44 0.50 13.62
C GLY A 611 -1.80 -0.87 13.03
N ILE A 612 -2.55 -0.95 11.91
CA ILE A 612 -3.12 -2.20 11.38
C ILE A 612 -2.77 -2.38 9.90
N PHE A 613 -1.54 -2.85 9.69
CA PHE A 613 -0.93 -3.14 8.38
C PHE A 613 -1.39 -4.45 7.74
N SER A 614 -2.56 -4.98 8.10
CA SER A 614 -3.04 -6.24 7.51
C SER A 614 -4.54 -6.30 7.39
N VAL A 615 -5.01 -6.98 6.34
CA VAL A 615 -6.40 -7.32 6.13
C VAL A 615 -6.47 -8.84 6.00
N TRP A 616 -7.44 -9.43 6.69
CA TRP A 616 -7.70 -10.85 6.62
C TRP A 616 -8.81 -11.07 5.62
N GLN A 617 -8.61 -12.04 4.73
CA GLN A 617 -9.57 -12.41 3.72
C GLN A 617 -9.83 -13.91 3.79
N LEU A 618 -11.10 -14.28 3.82
CA LEU A 618 -11.54 -15.64 3.56
C LEU A 618 -12.09 -15.66 2.14
N LYS A 619 -11.40 -16.35 1.24
CA LYS A 619 -11.83 -16.52 -0.16
C LYS A 619 -12.27 -17.95 -0.38
N THR A 620 -13.45 -18.12 -0.97
CA THR A 620 -13.82 -19.39 -1.60
C THR A 620 -13.43 -19.30 -3.07
N PRO A 621 -12.46 -20.10 -3.55
CA PRO A 621 -12.25 -20.23 -4.98
C PRO A 621 -13.57 -20.74 -5.56
N SER A 622 -14.13 -20.15 -6.61
CA SER A 622 -15.23 -20.75 -7.36
C SER A 622 -14.75 -21.00 -8.79
N GLY A 623 -15.39 -21.93 -9.49
CA GLY A 623 -15.22 -22.06 -10.95
C GLY A 623 -15.90 -20.95 -11.75
N SER A 624 -16.51 -19.96 -11.08
CA SER A 624 -17.18 -18.80 -11.68
C SER A 624 -16.24 -17.58 -11.69
N LEU A 625 -16.58 -16.58 -12.51
CA LEU A 625 -15.81 -15.33 -12.65
C LEU A 625 -15.74 -14.50 -11.34
N TYR A 626 -16.54 -14.84 -10.33
CA TYR A 626 -16.74 -14.05 -9.10
C TYR A 626 -16.61 -14.91 -7.83
N PRO A 627 -15.44 -15.01 -7.20
CA PRO A 627 -15.28 -15.77 -5.96
C PRO A 627 -16.03 -15.11 -4.81
N ALA A 628 -16.56 -15.90 -3.87
CA ALA A 628 -17.15 -15.34 -2.66
C ALA A 628 -16.08 -15.03 -1.62
N HIS A 629 -16.23 -13.91 -0.92
CA HIS A 629 -15.23 -13.41 0.01
C HIS A 629 -15.84 -12.86 1.31
N LEU A 630 -15.10 -13.03 2.41
CA LEU A 630 -15.18 -12.15 3.60
C LEU A 630 -13.86 -11.41 3.77
N ILE A 631 -13.95 -10.16 4.21
CA ILE A 631 -12.82 -9.29 4.47
C ILE A 631 -13.03 -8.63 5.83
N TRP A 632 -12.01 -8.62 6.68
CA TRP A 632 -12.02 -7.85 7.91
C TRP A 632 -10.61 -7.43 8.31
N LYS A 633 -10.51 -6.39 9.15
CA LYS A 633 -9.23 -6.01 9.77
C LYS A 633 -9.07 -6.74 11.10
N PRO A 634 -7.85 -7.12 11.53
CA PRO A 634 -7.61 -7.77 12.81
C PRO A 634 -7.69 -6.77 13.98
N ALA A 635 -8.77 -5.99 14.03
CA ALA A 635 -9.06 -4.94 14.99
C ALA A 635 -10.43 -5.14 15.62
N VAL A 636 -10.50 -4.92 16.93
CA VAL A 636 -11.74 -4.86 17.69
C VAL A 636 -11.81 -3.51 18.37
N TYR A 637 -12.95 -2.82 18.24
CA TYR A 637 -13.14 -1.50 18.86
C TYR A 637 -13.90 -1.63 20.16
N ARG A 638 -13.37 -1.01 21.21
CA ARG A 638 -13.92 -1.11 22.56
C ARG A 638 -14.79 0.07 22.97
N SER A 639 -15.10 0.98 22.04
CA SER A 639 -16.01 2.11 22.26
C SER A 639 -16.83 2.39 21.00
N ALA A 640 -18.02 3.00 21.19
CA ALA A 640 -18.89 3.41 20.08
C ALA A 640 -18.27 4.50 19.18
N GLY A 641 -17.30 5.26 19.71
CA GLY A 641 -16.53 6.25 18.96
C GLY A 641 -15.55 5.63 17.95
N ARG A 642 -15.21 4.34 18.10
CA ARG A 642 -14.29 3.59 17.24
C ARG A 642 -12.96 4.34 17.02
N SER A 643 -12.29 4.75 18.10
CA SER A 643 -11.00 5.44 18.05
C SER A 643 -9.81 4.46 17.93
N ILE A 644 -8.64 4.96 17.54
CA ILE A 644 -7.40 4.16 17.47
C ILE A 644 -6.98 3.68 18.87
N GLU A 645 -7.08 4.55 19.88
CA GLU A 645 -6.68 4.27 21.26
C GLU A 645 -7.54 3.17 21.92
N ASP A 646 -8.81 3.07 21.48
CA ASP A 646 -9.77 2.10 21.98
C ASP A 646 -9.68 0.74 21.28
N ASN A 647 -8.79 0.58 20.30
CA ASN A 647 -8.66 -0.69 19.59
C ASN A 647 -7.97 -1.77 20.46
N THR A 648 -8.25 -3.02 20.12
CA THR A 648 -7.50 -4.21 20.53
C THR A 648 -7.47 -5.18 19.35
N LEU A 649 -6.77 -6.30 19.48
CA LEU A 649 -6.64 -7.29 18.41
C LEU A 649 -7.71 -8.37 18.52
N MET A 650 -7.83 -9.21 17.50
CA MET A 650 -8.62 -10.44 17.52
C MET A 650 -7.74 -11.64 17.19
N THR A 651 -8.16 -12.82 17.63
CA THR A 651 -7.55 -14.10 17.23
C THR A 651 -8.58 -14.93 16.48
N ILE A 652 -8.14 -15.59 15.41
CA ILE A 652 -8.99 -16.39 14.53
C ILE A 652 -8.51 -17.82 14.56
N TYR A 653 -9.47 -18.73 14.54
CA TYR A 653 -9.23 -20.15 14.60
C TYR A 653 -9.47 -20.76 13.21
N GLY A 654 -8.70 -21.80 12.89
CA GLY A 654 -8.76 -22.43 11.58
C GLY A 654 -10.16 -22.91 11.20
N LEU A 655 -10.40 -22.95 9.88
CA LEU A 655 -11.65 -23.42 9.30
C LEU A 655 -11.86 -24.90 9.59
N LYS A 656 -13.07 -25.26 9.99
CA LYS A 656 -13.49 -26.65 10.19
C LYS A 656 -14.66 -26.94 9.27
N ASN A 657 -14.51 -27.95 8.42
CA ASN A 657 -15.64 -28.51 7.68
C ASN A 657 -16.61 -29.13 8.70
N VAL A 658 -17.87 -28.72 8.66
CA VAL A 658 -18.92 -29.18 9.57
C VAL A 658 -20.10 -29.73 8.77
N SER A 659 -21.05 -30.39 9.42
CA SER A 659 -22.36 -30.68 8.81
C SER A 659 -23.35 -29.58 9.18
N ILE A 660 -24.23 -29.18 8.25
CA ILE A 660 -25.36 -28.30 8.59
C ILE A 660 -26.26 -29.06 9.56
N ASP A 661 -26.42 -28.51 10.77
CA ASP A 661 -27.30 -29.08 11.77
C ASP A 661 -28.67 -28.39 11.65
N LYS A 662 -29.68 -29.10 11.13
CA LYS A 662 -31.04 -28.56 10.94
C LYS A 662 -31.77 -28.20 12.24
N THR A 663 -31.18 -28.47 13.41
CA THR A 663 -31.71 -28.00 14.69
C THR A 663 -31.11 -26.64 15.09
N ILE A 664 -29.94 -26.29 14.55
CA ILE A 664 -29.18 -25.08 14.91
C ILE A 664 -29.13 -24.08 13.75
N ASP A 665 -28.87 -24.57 12.55
CA ASP A 665 -28.57 -23.80 11.35
C ASP A 665 -29.81 -23.66 10.42
N ARG A 666 -31.01 -23.88 10.97
CA ARG A 666 -32.28 -23.80 10.24
C ARG A 666 -32.66 -22.35 9.91
N GLY A 667 -33.39 -22.14 8.83
CA GLY A 667 -33.90 -20.82 8.45
C GLY A 667 -33.60 -20.50 6.99
N LEU A 668 -32.97 -19.36 6.73
CA LEU A 668 -32.69 -18.87 5.37
C LEU A 668 -31.79 -19.81 4.55
N ILE A 669 -30.86 -20.51 5.20
CA ILE A 669 -29.95 -21.46 4.57
C ILE A 669 -30.75 -22.63 3.97
N ASP A 670 -31.73 -23.16 4.71
CA ASP A 670 -32.63 -24.22 4.21
C ASP A 670 -33.63 -23.70 3.17
N ALA A 671 -33.96 -22.40 3.25
CA ALA A 671 -34.85 -21.73 2.30
C ALA A 671 -34.25 -21.56 0.91
N LEU A 672 -32.93 -21.38 0.84
CA LEU A 672 -32.17 -21.22 -0.39
C LEU A 672 -31.66 -22.58 -0.89
N TYR A 673 -31.78 -22.81 -2.20
CA TYR A 673 -31.50 -24.11 -2.85
C TYR A 673 -30.04 -24.58 -2.69
N ARG A 674 -29.78 -25.90 -2.55
CA ARG A 674 -28.47 -26.58 -2.79
C ARG A 674 -27.22 -25.97 -2.13
N ILE A 675 -27.26 -25.72 -0.84
CA ILE A 675 -26.08 -25.29 -0.08
C ILE A 675 -25.11 -26.45 0.15
N LYS A 676 -23.82 -26.23 -0.15
CA LYS A 676 -22.76 -27.24 -0.03
C LYS A 676 -21.56 -26.72 0.75
N TYR A 677 -20.82 -27.65 1.36
CA TYR A 677 -19.55 -27.43 2.09
C TYR A 677 -19.59 -26.29 3.12
N PRO A 678 -20.32 -26.47 4.24
CA PRO A 678 -20.34 -25.48 5.28
C PRO A 678 -19.04 -25.53 6.11
N TYR A 679 -18.41 -24.39 6.30
CA TYR A 679 -17.21 -24.24 7.14
C TYR A 679 -17.49 -23.33 8.32
N ALA A 680 -17.20 -23.82 9.52
CA ALA A 680 -17.28 -23.06 10.76
C ALA A 680 -15.91 -22.55 11.17
N PHE A 681 -15.86 -21.34 11.73
CA PHE A 681 -14.65 -20.78 12.34
C PHE A 681 -15.02 -19.83 13.49
N ASN A 682 -14.08 -19.69 14.42
CA ASN A 682 -14.25 -18.84 15.58
C ASN A 682 -13.39 -17.58 15.47
N ILE A 683 -13.85 -16.50 16.09
CA ILE A 683 -13.08 -15.27 16.30
C ILE A 683 -13.20 -14.89 17.77
N SER A 684 -12.07 -14.77 18.48
CA SER A 684 -12.03 -14.27 19.85
C SER A 684 -11.51 -12.85 19.94
N PHE A 685 -12.04 -12.10 20.89
CA PHE A 685 -11.78 -10.66 21.00
C PHE A 685 -10.76 -10.32 22.09
N GLY A 686 -9.74 -9.58 21.68
CA GLY A 686 -8.73 -8.95 22.52
C GLY A 686 -7.37 -9.65 22.54
N ARG A 687 -6.45 -9.08 23.32
CA ARG A 687 -5.04 -9.49 23.46
C ARG A 687 -4.57 -9.41 24.91
N SER A 688 -3.43 -10.02 25.19
CA SER A 688 -2.78 -9.92 26.50
C SER A 688 -2.65 -8.47 27.00
N LYS A 689 -2.96 -8.24 28.28
CA LYS A 689 -2.85 -6.96 29.00
C LYS A 689 -3.74 -5.83 28.46
N ASP A 690 -4.80 -6.14 27.71
CA ASP A 690 -5.75 -5.11 27.23
C ASP A 690 -6.83 -4.73 28.25
N GLY A 691 -6.89 -5.41 29.40
CA GLY A 691 -7.86 -5.16 30.46
C GLY A 691 -9.16 -5.96 30.33
N PHE A 692 -9.20 -6.98 29.46
CA PHE A 692 -10.36 -7.86 29.22
C PHE A 692 -11.58 -7.08 28.71
N PHE A 693 -12.71 -7.76 28.54
CA PHE A 693 -13.96 -7.10 28.14
C PHE A 693 -14.44 -6.08 29.19
N LYS A 694 -14.15 -6.35 30.48
CA LYS A 694 -14.57 -5.54 31.63
C LYS A 694 -14.10 -4.08 31.56
N LYS A 695 -12.99 -3.79 30.87
CA LYS A 695 -12.44 -2.43 30.78
C LYS A 695 -13.45 -1.43 30.19
N THR A 696 -14.25 -1.86 29.21
CA THR A 696 -15.21 -0.98 28.51
C THR A 696 -16.62 -1.55 28.46
N ASN A 697 -16.80 -2.84 28.77
CA ASN A 697 -18.07 -3.56 28.64
C ASN A 697 -18.68 -3.48 27.23
N TYR A 698 -17.81 -3.29 26.22
CA TYR A 698 -18.19 -3.00 24.85
C TYR A 698 -17.21 -3.63 23.85
N THR A 699 -17.73 -4.17 22.75
CA THR A 699 -16.93 -4.63 21.62
C THR A 699 -17.69 -4.42 20.30
N PHE A 700 -16.97 -3.96 19.28
CA PHE A 700 -17.46 -3.82 17.92
C PHE A 700 -16.47 -4.41 16.91
N ILE A 701 -16.99 -5.15 15.94
CA ILE A 701 -16.28 -5.60 14.75
C ILE A 701 -17.09 -5.30 13.49
N GLN A 702 -16.38 -5.12 12.37
CA GLN A 702 -16.99 -4.93 11.06
C GLN A 702 -16.33 -5.90 10.07
N ILE A 703 -17.18 -6.54 9.26
CA ILE A 703 -16.79 -7.50 8.24
C ILE A 703 -17.45 -7.05 6.92
N THR A 704 -16.72 -7.07 5.82
CA THR A 704 -17.30 -6.96 4.47
C THR A 704 -17.49 -8.36 3.92
N ALA A 705 -18.66 -8.66 3.37
CA ALA A 705 -18.92 -9.94 2.71
C ALA A 705 -19.61 -9.72 1.36
N GLY A 706 -19.28 -10.54 0.36
CA GLY A 706 -19.86 -10.39 -0.97
C GLY A 706 -19.37 -11.41 -1.99
N LEU A 707 -19.77 -11.16 -3.23
CA LEU A 707 -19.37 -11.91 -4.42
C LEU A 707 -18.46 -11.04 -5.30
N GLY A 708 -17.49 -11.66 -5.94
CA GLY A 708 -16.57 -11.00 -6.88
C GLY A 708 -15.22 -10.67 -6.27
N GLU A 709 -14.41 -9.93 -7.02
CA GLU A 709 -13.09 -9.53 -6.54
C GLU A 709 -13.25 -8.56 -5.35
N PRO A 710 -12.63 -8.87 -4.20
CA PRO A 710 -12.67 -7.99 -3.05
C PRO A 710 -12.03 -6.64 -3.43
N VAL A 711 -12.69 -5.54 -3.04
CA VAL A 711 -12.03 -4.24 -2.98
C VAL A 711 -11.13 -4.25 -1.77
N LEU A 712 -9.97 -4.89 -1.93
CA LEU A 712 -8.79 -4.55 -1.15
C LEU A 712 -8.46 -3.10 -1.49
N ASP A 713 -7.85 -2.36 -0.56
CA ASP A 713 -7.44 -0.98 -0.78
C ASP A 713 -6.60 -0.91 -2.08
N SER A 714 -7.26 -0.58 -3.19
CA SER A 714 -6.71 -0.61 -4.54
C SER A 714 -7.06 0.72 -5.19
N THR A 715 -6.06 1.56 -5.34
CA THR A 715 -6.13 2.91 -5.91
C THR A 715 -6.20 2.92 -7.45
N LYS A 716 -6.40 1.74 -8.07
CA LYS A 716 -6.44 1.50 -9.52
C LYS A 716 -7.28 2.51 -10.32
N LEU A 717 -8.53 2.78 -9.92
CA LEU A 717 -9.43 3.61 -10.73
C LEU A 717 -9.06 5.10 -10.71
N PHE A 718 -8.72 5.65 -9.54
CA PHE A 718 -8.39 7.07 -9.39
C PHE A 718 -7.02 7.38 -9.99
N VAL A 719 -6.03 6.50 -9.81
CA VAL A 719 -4.70 6.63 -10.41
C VAL A 719 -4.76 6.45 -11.92
N THR A 720 -5.55 5.50 -12.44
CA THR A 720 -5.76 5.37 -13.89
C THR A 720 -6.42 6.63 -14.46
N LEU A 721 -7.40 7.22 -13.77
CA LEU A 721 -8.03 8.49 -14.21
C LEU A 721 -7.04 9.65 -14.16
N ALA A 722 -6.24 9.76 -13.10
CA ALA A 722 -5.25 10.83 -12.94
C ALA A 722 -4.10 10.70 -13.96
N VAL A 723 -3.68 9.49 -14.30
CA VAL A 723 -2.68 9.20 -15.34
C VAL A 723 -3.25 9.43 -16.74
N THR A 724 -4.49 8.99 -17.03
CA THR A 724 -5.10 9.24 -18.35
C THR A 724 -5.44 10.71 -18.57
N ILE A 725 -5.92 11.43 -17.55
CA ILE A 725 -6.21 12.87 -17.64
C ILE A 725 -4.92 13.69 -17.58
N GLY A 726 -4.00 13.36 -16.68
CA GLY A 726 -2.76 14.10 -16.45
C GLY A 726 -1.65 13.84 -17.47
N LEU A 727 -1.62 12.68 -18.13
CA LEU A 727 -0.61 12.35 -19.16
C LEU A 727 -1.21 12.14 -20.55
N GLY A 728 -2.45 11.64 -20.65
CA GLY A 728 -3.12 11.43 -21.94
C GLY A 728 -3.53 12.74 -22.61
N LEU A 729 -4.03 13.72 -21.84
CA LEU A 729 -4.43 15.02 -22.38
C LEU A 729 -3.21 15.83 -22.89
N PRO A 730 -2.09 15.94 -22.14
CA PRO A 730 -0.89 16.61 -22.64
C PRO A 730 -0.22 15.87 -23.81
N ALA A 731 -0.24 14.53 -23.83
CA ALA A 731 0.30 13.75 -24.95
C ALA A 731 -0.49 13.97 -26.25
N LEU A 732 -1.83 14.06 -26.16
CA LEU A 732 -2.70 14.41 -27.29
C LEU A 732 -2.43 15.84 -27.81
N VAL A 733 -2.24 16.80 -26.90
CA VAL A 733 -1.87 18.18 -27.25
C VAL A 733 -0.51 18.23 -27.95
N ALA A 734 0.48 17.48 -27.45
CA ALA A 734 1.80 17.39 -28.08
C ALA A 734 1.74 16.73 -29.48
N LEU A 735 0.95 15.68 -29.65
CA LEU A 735 0.73 15.02 -30.96
C LEU A 735 0.08 15.98 -31.96
N MET A 736 -0.91 16.75 -31.53
CA MET A 736 -1.55 17.76 -32.36
C MET A 736 -0.58 18.90 -32.73
N ALA A 737 0.25 19.36 -31.80
CA ALA A 737 1.29 20.35 -32.06
C ALA A 737 2.31 19.84 -33.09
N ILE A 738 2.72 18.56 -33.01
CA ILE A 738 3.60 17.93 -33.98
C ILE A 738 2.95 17.88 -35.37
N ILE A 739 1.67 17.48 -35.46
CA ILE A 739 0.94 17.43 -36.73
C ILE A 739 0.85 18.83 -37.36
N ILE A 740 0.54 19.86 -36.57
CA ILE A 740 0.49 21.26 -37.03
C ILE A 740 1.87 21.73 -37.49
N ALA A 741 2.93 21.42 -36.74
CA ALA A 741 4.31 21.76 -37.09
C ALA A 741 4.75 21.09 -38.41
N VAL A 742 4.42 19.81 -38.59
CA VAL A 742 4.69 19.07 -39.84
C VAL A 742 3.94 19.68 -41.01
N ARG A 743 2.67 20.02 -40.83
CA ARG A 743 1.85 20.65 -41.88
C ARG A 743 2.38 22.04 -42.27
N ARG A 744 2.77 22.86 -41.28
CA ARG A 744 3.41 24.17 -41.50
C ARG A 744 4.78 24.05 -42.18
N ARG A 745 5.54 22.99 -41.89
CA ARG A 745 6.84 22.74 -42.52
C ARG A 745 6.68 22.29 -43.98
N TYR A 746 5.62 21.54 -44.29
CA TYR A 746 5.26 21.16 -45.65
C TYR A 746 4.81 22.38 -46.48
N THR A 747 3.98 23.26 -45.92
CA THR A 747 3.54 24.48 -46.63
C THR A 747 4.67 25.49 -46.82
N ARG A 748 5.60 25.63 -45.86
CA ARG A 748 6.81 26.46 -46.03
C ARG A 748 7.77 25.92 -47.09
N ARG A 749 7.91 24.58 -47.20
CA ARG A 749 8.68 23.97 -48.30
C ARG A 749 8.04 24.19 -49.66
N ALA A 750 6.72 24.22 -49.74
CA ALA A 750 6.03 24.56 -50.99
C ALA A 750 6.24 26.04 -51.38
N ALA A 751 6.28 26.95 -50.39
CA ALA A 751 6.48 28.39 -50.61
C ALA A 751 7.93 28.78 -50.95
N SER A 752 8.95 28.00 -50.55
CA SER A 752 10.36 28.35 -50.81
C SER A 752 10.91 27.91 -52.17
N THR A 753 10.06 27.41 -53.08
CA THR A 753 10.48 26.85 -54.39
C THR A 753 10.20 27.74 -55.60
N TYR A 754 9.79 28.99 -55.43
CA TYR A 754 9.60 29.90 -56.57
C TYR A 754 9.99 31.34 -56.25
N GLU A 755 11.23 31.70 -56.57
CA GLU A 755 11.52 33.00 -57.17
C GLU A 755 12.40 32.76 -58.41
N PRO A 756 11.90 33.03 -59.63
CA PRO A 756 12.73 33.03 -60.82
C PRO A 756 13.55 34.33 -60.85
N ILE A 757 14.85 34.18 -61.05
CA ILE A 757 15.75 35.28 -61.43
C ILE A 757 15.32 35.75 -62.83
N SER A 758 14.98 37.02 -62.98
CA SER A 758 14.86 37.69 -64.28
C SER A 758 15.85 38.85 -64.35
N ASP A 759 16.53 38.91 -65.50
CA ASP A 759 17.59 39.84 -65.91
C ASP A 759 17.34 41.33 -65.66
#